data_AF-A0A359B3A0-F1
#
_entry.id   AF-A0A359B3A0-F1
#
_cell.length_a   1.000
_cell.length_b   1.000
_cell.length_c   1.000
_cell.angle_alpha   90.00
_cell.angle_beta   90.00
_cell.angle_gamma   90.00
#
_symmetry.space_group_name_H-M   'P 1'
#
loop_
_entity.id
_entity.type
_entity.pdbx_description
1 polymer ?
#
loop_
_entity_poly.entity_id
_entity_poly.type
_entity_poly.pdbx_seq_one_letter_code
_entity_poly.pdbx_strand_id
1 'polypeptide(L)'
;MGRRINEATSTDIPVIQKLVDKYGWNVGDTLLYQPVYDLPENLRKDYPQYKNIRPDIVLQDYNGDVLAVIENNFDRERKDFLKLRTIVYQVLKPRFLYACSPESIWFYDTTWRGLDAGEFKQISEFMSLEEMKRKVEQQKKIVTNREIIIDTIISGGFDPSIGKERYYQLQCIRTIVDHYKAGKQKMLIHMATGLGKTRTAVALVKALLSAGLAKRILFVVDRRMLAKQAVDDGFSLISKDYSSVWLTTSNFRSRKNASIHVVVIDTLEIIHRDLSPNFYDLIIVDECHRSINVNRKLIFDHFLCPRVGLTATPRVAVAKDGHNVAEEDLAILDTYKLFGCESGDPDFQFDMARGIDEGFLAPYKPIEIKSSLIAEAEKEGITFDHVLDPKEKYIIELGAEKKIKLETLNRKYISEENCLRIAEEIKKHTQFGEKVILFGVSQAHCIELAKAVNKVFDNNNYEKPYYAEAVISENSELNETLKAWFKKPYQKPYVVTSVDIFSTGVDIPCVRHIAFASLTNSVGQYIQMIGRGTRLDPKTGKFSFKVLDFVGLCKRMEDNGKGTLKENKKITKGIQMPGAVVVSVVSPLGDYFLIDNIDPENMIQRVEIHGDSIKIKDNIPIEEARRIFEEELKNSKEPEIATIKQKATEEDYSPTDEEIAQLLLWLKSPNTFLDEGHLQKMYDYPQGSIWDFFLHAMGIKKIPTPKERIEKNYDSYIHTYDFSDEQIVVLRKIKDIFVSNVASNKDIETKDIFGNPIYERLIGSYDSINKKFEGKFDIVLSDMKQTFFYKGLS
;
A
#
# COMPACT_ATOMS: atom_id res chain seq x y z
N MET A 1 -40.40 65.32 -0.23
CA MET A 1 -40.74 64.01 -0.84
C MET A 1 -39.47 63.36 -1.34
N GLY A 2 -38.85 62.53 -0.51
CA GLY A 2 -37.81 61.57 -0.91
C GLY A 2 -38.13 60.31 -0.16
N ARG A 3 -38.79 59.35 -0.81
CA ARG A 3 -39.23 58.09 -0.20
C ARG A 3 -38.00 57.34 0.32
N ARG A 4 -37.89 57.17 1.63
CA ARG A 4 -37.20 56.00 2.21
C ARG A 4 -37.87 54.79 1.57
N ILE A 5 -37.18 54.15 0.65
CA ILE A 5 -37.54 52.81 0.19
C ILE A 5 -37.46 51.96 1.46
N ASN A 6 -38.57 51.30 1.83
CA ASN A 6 -38.66 50.48 3.04
C ASN A 6 -37.47 49.51 3.07
N GLU A 7 -36.58 49.66 4.05
CA GLU A 7 -35.40 48.79 4.26
C GLU A 7 -35.78 47.31 4.43
N ALA A 8 -37.04 47.03 4.83
CA ALA A 8 -37.66 45.70 4.90
C ALA A 8 -37.89 45.02 3.53
N THR A 9 -37.72 45.70 2.38
CA THR A 9 -38.04 45.14 1.05
C THR A 9 -36.81 44.80 0.20
N SER A 10 -35.63 45.34 0.46
CA SER A 10 -34.46 45.13 -0.41
C SER A 10 -33.71 43.82 -0.16
N THR A 11 -33.77 43.29 1.06
CA THR A 11 -32.86 42.23 1.53
C THR A 11 -33.63 41.05 2.12
N ASP A 12 -34.66 41.31 2.92
CA ASP A 12 -35.50 40.28 3.53
C ASP A 12 -36.27 39.45 2.49
N ILE A 13 -36.95 40.11 1.55
CA ILE A 13 -37.79 39.44 0.55
C ILE A 13 -36.94 38.51 -0.34
N PRO A 14 -35.79 38.93 -0.90
CA PRO A 14 -34.92 38.03 -1.63
C PRO A 14 -34.44 36.82 -0.81
N VAL A 15 -34.12 37.01 0.47
CA VAL A 15 -33.69 35.92 1.37
C VAL A 15 -34.83 34.95 1.63
N ILE A 16 -36.03 35.45 1.97
CA ILE A 16 -37.22 34.63 2.19
C ILE A 16 -37.58 33.86 0.92
N GLN A 17 -37.61 34.53 -0.23
CA GLN A 17 -37.91 33.90 -1.52
C GLN A 17 -36.90 32.79 -1.83
N LYS A 18 -35.60 33.04 -1.57
CA LYS A 18 -34.54 32.03 -1.75
C LYS A 18 -34.75 30.84 -0.81
N LEU A 19 -35.12 31.05 0.46
CA LEU A 19 -35.41 29.99 1.42
C LEU A 19 -36.61 29.14 1.01
N VAL A 20 -37.69 29.77 0.53
CA VAL A 20 -38.90 29.08 0.07
C VAL A 20 -38.63 28.31 -1.21
N ASP A 21 -38.19 28.99 -2.28
CA ASP A 21 -38.12 28.42 -3.62
C ASP A 21 -37.01 27.38 -3.78
N LYS A 22 -35.84 27.61 -3.16
CA LYS A 22 -34.66 26.75 -3.35
C LYS A 22 -34.49 25.71 -2.23
N TYR A 23 -34.90 26.03 -1.00
CA TYR A 23 -34.62 25.20 0.17
C TYR A 23 -35.87 24.62 0.83
N GLY A 24 -37.07 24.92 0.31
CA GLY A 24 -38.33 24.29 0.69
C GLY A 24 -38.87 24.72 2.05
N TRP A 25 -38.53 25.92 2.52
CA TRP A 25 -39.09 26.48 3.75
C TRP A 25 -40.51 27.02 3.51
N ASN A 26 -41.39 26.90 4.51
CA ASN A 26 -42.80 27.33 4.42
C ASN A 26 -43.06 28.50 5.37
N VAL A 27 -43.47 29.65 4.82
CA VAL A 27 -43.80 30.84 5.62
C VAL A 27 -45.00 30.56 6.53
N GLY A 28 -44.86 30.88 7.82
CA GLY A 28 -45.88 30.68 8.86
C GLY A 28 -45.84 29.31 9.55
N ASP A 29 -45.18 28.32 8.94
CA ASP A 29 -45.04 26.97 9.50
C ASP A 29 -43.60 26.72 9.96
N THR A 30 -42.66 26.60 9.02
CA THR A 30 -41.23 26.35 9.31
C THR A 30 -40.37 27.62 9.23
N LEU A 31 -40.89 28.71 8.65
CA LEU A 31 -40.24 30.01 8.58
C LEU A 31 -41.16 31.09 9.18
N LEU A 32 -40.71 31.74 10.24
CA LEU A 32 -41.41 32.84 10.91
C LEU A 32 -40.71 34.17 10.58
N TYR A 33 -41.46 35.12 10.02
CA TYR A 33 -40.95 36.46 9.72
C TYR A 33 -41.28 37.44 10.86
N GLN A 34 -40.23 38.09 11.39
CA GLN A 34 -40.29 39.07 12.47
C GLN A 34 -41.08 38.66 13.74
N PRO A 35 -40.93 37.42 14.26
CA PRO A 35 -41.55 37.01 15.51
C PRO A 35 -41.00 37.79 16.71
N VAL A 36 -41.81 38.00 17.74
CA VAL A 36 -41.43 38.73 18.97
C VAL A 36 -41.33 37.75 20.12
N TYR A 37 -40.22 37.79 20.85
CA TYR A 37 -39.99 36.96 22.03
C TYR A 37 -39.66 37.83 23.24
N ASP A 38 -40.36 37.61 24.34
CA ASP A 38 -40.09 38.30 25.60
C ASP A 38 -38.85 37.75 26.28
N LEU A 39 -38.05 38.63 26.89
CA LEU A 39 -36.88 38.20 27.66
C LEU A 39 -37.33 37.56 28.99
N PRO A 40 -36.76 36.40 29.37
CA PRO A 40 -36.83 35.85 30.72
C PRO A 40 -36.32 36.84 31.79
N GLU A 41 -36.88 36.80 33.01
CA GLU A 41 -36.56 37.75 34.09
C GLU A 41 -35.07 37.79 34.47
N ASN A 42 -34.36 36.67 34.38
CA ASN A 42 -32.92 36.59 34.61
C ASN A 42 -32.12 37.39 33.56
N LEU A 43 -32.49 37.27 32.28
CA LEU A 43 -31.82 37.99 31.19
C LEU A 43 -32.16 39.49 31.17
N ARG A 44 -33.34 39.89 31.69
CA ARG A 44 -33.71 41.30 31.85
C ARG A 44 -32.80 42.06 32.83
N LYS A 45 -32.18 41.36 33.79
CA LYS A 45 -31.21 41.96 34.71
C LYS A 45 -29.86 42.21 34.03
N ASP A 46 -29.43 41.28 33.19
CA ASP A 46 -28.15 41.35 32.48
C ASP A 46 -28.22 42.27 31.23
N TYR A 47 -29.43 42.43 30.65
CA TYR A 47 -29.68 43.24 29.47
C TYR A 47 -30.92 44.16 29.65
N PRO A 48 -30.88 45.14 30.57
CA PRO A 48 -32.03 45.99 30.90
C PRO A 48 -32.54 46.84 29.72
N GLN A 49 -31.72 47.03 28.70
CA GLN A 49 -32.05 47.78 27.49
C GLN A 49 -32.99 47.04 26.52
N TYR A 50 -33.20 45.72 26.67
CA TYR A 50 -34.06 44.92 25.80
C TYR A 50 -35.28 44.39 26.54
N LYS A 51 -36.49 44.84 26.14
CA LYS A 51 -37.76 44.33 26.68
C LYS A 51 -38.19 43.03 26.00
N ASN A 52 -37.99 42.97 24.69
CA ASN A 52 -38.20 41.81 23.83
C ASN A 52 -37.08 41.76 22.78
N ILE A 53 -36.93 40.60 22.14
CA ILE A 53 -36.14 40.46 20.91
C ILE A 53 -37.08 40.21 19.73
N ARG A 54 -36.70 40.74 18.58
CA ARG A 54 -37.43 40.56 17.32
C ARG A 54 -36.43 40.23 16.21
N PRO A 55 -36.06 38.95 16.03
CA PRO A 55 -35.20 38.53 14.93
C PRO A 55 -35.93 38.69 13.59
N ASP A 56 -35.20 38.96 12.50
CA ASP A 56 -35.83 39.14 11.19
C ASP A 56 -36.49 37.85 10.68
N ILE A 57 -35.79 36.71 10.75
CA ILE A 57 -36.32 35.41 10.35
C ILE A 57 -35.92 34.35 11.37
N VAL A 58 -36.89 33.54 11.79
CA VAL A 58 -36.67 32.35 12.62
C VAL A 58 -37.07 31.11 11.83
N LEU A 59 -36.15 30.16 11.75
CA LEU A 59 -36.35 28.86 11.12
C LEU A 59 -36.55 27.80 12.20
N GLN A 60 -37.68 27.11 12.13
CA GLN A 60 -38.08 26.11 13.12
C GLN A 60 -38.47 24.78 12.46
N ASP A 61 -38.47 23.71 13.23
CA ASP A 61 -39.05 22.45 12.79
C ASP A 61 -40.58 22.40 12.98
N TYR A 62 -41.21 21.34 12.49
CA TYR A 62 -42.65 21.12 12.64
C TYR A 62 -43.12 20.92 14.10
N ASN A 63 -42.20 20.76 15.06
CA ASN A 63 -42.51 20.69 16.49
C ASN A 63 -42.38 22.07 17.18
N GLY A 64 -41.95 23.10 16.44
CA GLY A 64 -41.68 24.44 16.99
C GLY A 64 -40.29 24.59 17.62
N ASP A 65 -39.40 23.61 17.47
CA ASP A 65 -38.01 23.75 17.93
C ASP A 65 -37.25 24.70 17.00
N VAL A 66 -36.68 25.76 17.56
CA VAL A 66 -35.92 26.75 16.79
C VAL A 66 -34.58 26.15 16.33
N LEU A 67 -34.42 26.03 15.01
CA LEU A 67 -33.22 25.48 14.39
C LEU A 67 -32.20 26.57 14.07
N ALA A 68 -32.66 27.66 13.47
CA ALA A 68 -31.81 28.76 13.05
C ALA A 68 -32.45 30.13 13.21
N VAL A 69 -31.62 31.14 13.36
CA VAL A 69 -32.03 32.55 13.34
C VAL A 69 -31.23 33.29 12.28
N ILE A 70 -31.91 34.09 11.46
CA ILE A 70 -31.32 34.94 10.43
C ILE A 70 -31.64 36.39 10.79
N GLU A 71 -30.61 37.22 10.85
CA GLU A 71 -30.74 38.67 10.84
C GLU A 71 -30.31 39.17 9.44
N ASN A 72 -30.93 40.23 8.94
CA ASN A 72 -30.64 40.83 7.64
C ASN A 72 -30.13 42.28 7.79
N ASN A 73 -29.61 42.87 6.70
CA ASN A 73 -29.12 44.26 6.64
C ASN A 73 -27.97 44.58 7.62
N PHE A 74 -26.94 43.74 7.63
CA PHE A 74 -25.71 44.01 8.39
C PHE A 74 -24.85 45.13 7.77
N ASP A 75 -24.59 46.18 8.56
CA ASP A 75 -23.58 47.22 8.29
C ASP A 75 -22.22 46.83 8.89
N ARG A 76 -21.62 45.68 8.50
CA ARG A 76 -20.25 45.23 8.84
C ARG A 76 -19.74 45.45 10.31
N GLU A 77 -20.59 45.67 11.31
CA GLU A 77 -20.16 45.92 12.69
C GLU A 77 -20.11 44.62 13.50
N ARG A 78 -19.03 44.43 14.27
CA ARG A 78 -18.86 43.32 15.21
C ARG A 78 -19.95 43.22 16.29
N LYS A 79 -20.75 44.28 16.49
CA LYS A 79 -21.81 44.35 17.51
C LYS A 79 -23.00 43.44 17.20
N ASP A 80 -23.35 43.26 15.92
CA ASP A 80 -24.52 42.46 15.55
C ASP A 80 -24.25 40.95 15.61
N PHE A 81 -23.02 40.52 15.29
CA PHE A 81 -22.55 39.17 15.59
C PHE A 81 -22.56 38.88 17.10
N LEU A 82 -22.23 39.89 17.92
CA LEU A 82 -22.28 39.77 19.37
C LEU A 82 -23.73 39.63 19.85
N LYS A 83 -24.67 40.43 19.33
CA LYS A 83 -26.11 40.32 19.63
C LYS A 83 -26.64 38.92 19.30
N LEU A 84 -26.34 38.41 18.10
CA LEU A 84 -26.72 37.06 17.67
C LEU A 84 -26.16 35.98 18.62
N ARG A 85 -24.87 36.07 18.98
CA ARG A 85 -24.19 35.09 19.83
C ARG A 85 -24.51 35.19 21.32
N THR A 86 -25.10 36.30 21.77
CA THR A 86 -25.43 36.54 23.18
C THR A 86 -26.92 36.45 23.41
N ILE A 87 -27.63 37.57 23.25
CA ILE A 87 -29.03 37.70 23.67
C ILE A 87 -29.97 36.81 22.85
N VAL A 88 -29.79 36.74 21.53
CA VAL A 88 -30.62 35.91 20.65
C VAL A 88 -30.38 34.44 20.96
N TYR A 89 -29.11 34.04 21.09
CA TYR A 89 -28.74 32.68 21.48
C TYR A 89 -29.28 32.29 22.87
N GLN A 90 -29.21 33.17 23.87
CA GLN A 90 -29.69 32.86 25.22
C GLN A 90 -31.21 32.71 25.30
N VAL A 91 -31.97 33.48 24.50
CA VAL A 91 -33.44 33.43 24.49
C VAL A 91 -33.94 32.24 23.67
N LEU A 92 -33.43 32.04 22.45
CA LEU A 92 -33.98 31.06 21.50
C LEU A 92 -33.19 29.75 21.44
N LYS A 93 -31.93 29.75 21.90
CA LYS A 93 -30.99 28.62 21.84
C LYS A 93 -30.90 27.92 20.47
N PRO A 94 -30.92 28.66 19.33
CA PRO A 94 -30.75 28.06 18.02
C PRO A 94 -29.37 27.43 17.91
N ARG A 95 -29.27 26.35 17.13
CA ARG A 95 -27.95 25.82 16.77
C ARG A 95 -27.25 26.70 15.76
N PHE A 96 -27.98 27.16 14.74
CA PHE A 96 -27.42 27.84 13.58
C PHE A 96 -27.75 29.34 13.62
N LEU A 97 -26.76 30.17 13.36
CA LEU A 97 -26.92 31.63 13.26
C LEU A 97 -26.49 32.09 11.87
N TYR A 98 -27.33 32.89 11.23
CA TYR A 98 -27.05 33.51 9.95
C TYR A 98 -27.10 35.02 10.07
N ALA A 99 -26.19 35.67 9.37
CA ALA A 99 -26.12 37.11 9.23
C ALA A 99 -26.01 37.46 7.75
N CYS A 100 -27.01 38.15 7.22
CA CYS A 100 -27.13 38.40 5.79
C CYS A 100 -27.01 39.89 5.46
N SER A 101 -26.16 40.21 4.51
CA SER A 101 -26.13 41.51 3.82
C SER A 101 -26.57 41.32 2.36
N PRO A 102 -26.85 42.40 1.61
CA PRO A 102 -27.17 42.29 0.18
C PRO A 102 -26.11 41.53 -0.64
N GLU A 103 -24.85 41.54 -0.19
CA GLU A 103 -23.70 40.98 -0.92
C GLU A 103 -23.17 39.66 -0.34
N SER A 104 -23.49 39.32 0.92
CA SER A 104 -22.84 38.19 1.61
C SER A 104 -23.74 37.51 2.64
N ILE A 105 -23.56 36.20 2.79
CA ILE A 105 -24.19 35.39 3.82
C ILE A 105 -23.08 34.91 4.76
N TRP A 106 -23.24 35.20 6.05
CA TRP A 106 -22.36 34.75 7.11
C TRP A 106 -23.07 33.72 7.96
N PHE A 107 -22.36 32.67 8.36
CA PHE A 107 -22.89 31.54 9.10
C PHE A 107 -22.01 31.17 10.27
N TYR A 108 -22.67 30.80 11.36
CA TYR A 108 -22.03 30.28 12.55
C TYR A 108 -22.82 29.11 13.14
N ASP A 109 -22.11 28.03 13.47
CA ASP A 109 -22.65 26.91 14.23
C ASP A 109 -22.18 27.01 15.68
N THR A 110 -23.13 27.10 16.59
CA THR A 110 -22.89 27.27 18.04
C THR A 110 -22.21 26.05 18.68
N THR A 111 -22.12 24.92 17.97
CA THR A 111 -21.40 23.72 18.41
C THR A 111 -19.90 23.77 18.14
N TRP A 112 -19.42 24.70 17.30
CA TRP A 112 -17.99 24.80 16.99
C TRP A 112 -17.15 25.17 18.22
N ARG A 113 -16.00 24.50 18.37
CA ARG A 113 -15.01 24.70 19.44
C ARG A 113 -13.60 24.80 18.85
N GLY A 114 -12.65 25.22 19.68
CA GLY A 114 -11.27 25.46 19.28
C GLY A 114 -11.10 26.80 18.59
N LEU A 115 -10.22 26.86 17.59
CA LEU A 115 -9.86 28.10 16.88
C LEU A 115 -11.03 28.76 16.14
N ASP A 116 -11.98 27.94 15.66
CA ASP A 116 -13.16 28.42 14.92
C ASP A 116 -14.33 28.79 15.88
N ALA A 117 -14.12 28.74 17.20
CA ALA A 117 -15.16 29.06 18.17
C ALA A 117 -15.54 30.55 18.11
N GLY A 118 -16.76 30.81 17.66
CA GLY A 118 -17.30 32.16 17.59
C GLY A 118 -16.97 32.93 16.31
N GLU A 119 -16.32 32.27 15.35
CA GLU A 119 -16.00 32.83 14.04
C GLU A 119 -17.15 32.58 13.07
N PHE A 120 -17.73 33.66 12.51
CA PHE A 120 -18.68 33.55 11.41
C PHE A 120 -17.90 33.30 10.11
N LYS A 121 -18.39 32.36 9.30
CA LYS A 121 -17.82 32.04 7.98
C LYS A 121 -18.72 32.53 6.87
N GLN A 122 -18.13 33.11 5.82
CA GLN A 122 -18.88 33.50 4.64
C GLN A 122 -19.24 32.26 3.81
N ILE A 123 -20.50 32.18 3.36
CA ILE A 123 -21.04 31.05 2.62
C ILE A 123 -21.86 31.53 1.42
N SER A 124 -22.10 30.62 0.47
CA SER A 124 -22.88 30.88 -0.76
C SER A 124 -24.35 30.45 -0.67
N GLU A 125 -24.67 29.53 0.25
CA GLU A 125 -25.94 28.78 0.27
C GLU A 125 -26.47 28.53 1.69
N PHE A 126 -27.79 28.62 1.88
CA PHE A 126 -28.44 28.23 3.15
C PHE A 126 -28.57 26.71 3.26
N MET A 127 -28.87 26.21 4.47
CA MET A 127 -29.23 24.81 4.67
C MET A 127 -30.73 24.59 4.49
N SER A 128 -31.10 23.42 3.98
CA SER A 128 -32.49 22.96 3.98
C SER A 128 -32.93 22.49 5.37
N LEU A 129 -34.24 22.39 5.59
CA LEU A 129 -34.81 21.85 6.83
C LEU A 129 -34.28 20.44 7.15
N GLU A 130 -34.17 19.58 6.14
CA GLU A 130 -33.65 18.21 6.30
C GLU A 130 -32.17 18.20 6.73
N GLU A 131 -31.35 19.10 6.18
CA GLU A 131 -29.94 19.22 6.52
C GLU A 131 -29.75 19.70 7.96
N MET A 132 -30.51 20.72 8.37
CA MET A 132 -30.48 21.23 9.74
C MET A 132 -30.92 20.15 10.74
N LYS A 133 -32.04 19.45 10.46
CA LYS A 133 -32.53 18.34 11.29
C LYS A 133 -31.50 17.23 11.42
N ARG A 134 -30.87 16.82 10.31
CA ARG A 134 -29.82 15.80 10.32
C ARG A 134 -28.68 16.20 11.25
N LYS A 135 -28.18 17.42 11.13
CA LYS A 135 -27.10 17.92 11.98
C LYS A 135 -27.52 17.94 13.44
N VAL A 136 -28.71 18.46 13.77
CA VAL A 136 -29.24 18.48 15.14
C VAL A 136 -29.32 17.05 15.72
N GLU A 137 -29.78 16.08 14.94
CA GLU A 137 -29.83 14.68 15.35
C GLU A 137 -28.42 14.09 15.59
N GLN A 138 -27.45 14.40 14.73
CA GLN A 138 -26.04 14.02 14.95
C GLN A 138 -25.52 14.61 16.28
N GLN A 139 -25.86 15.85 16.60
CA GLN A 139 -25.47 16.47 17.86
C GLN A 139 -26.13 15.80 19.08
N LYS A 140 -27.42 15.43 18.99
CA LYS A 140 -28.09 14.67 20.05
C LYS A 140 -27.38 13.34 20.33
N LYS A 141 -26.94 12.64 19.27
CA LYS A 141 -26.14 11.41 19.40
C LYS A 141 -24.78 11.64 20.04
N ILE A 142 -24.09 12.74 19.69
CA ILE A 142 -22.83 13.15 20.33
C ILE A 142 -23.05 13.36 21.84
N VAL A 143 -24.09 14.11 22.22
CA VAL A 143 -24.41 14.43 23.63
C VAL A 143 -24.81 13.18 24.43
N THR A 144 -25.48 12.22 23.79
CA THR A 144 -25.82 10.92 24.41
C THR A 144 -24.55 10.11 24.76
N ASN A 145 -23.39 10.48 24.21
CA ASN A 145 -22.07 9.91 24.47
C ASN A 145 -22.02 8.38 24.48
N ARG A 146 -22.70 7.75 23.53
CA ARG A 146 -22.59 6.31 23.34
C ARG A 146 -21.16 5.93 22.97
N GLU A 147 -20.72 4.78 23.46
CA GLU A 147 -19.43 4.22 23.08
C GLU A 147 -19.43 3.91 21.59
N ILE A 148 -18.38 4.37 20.88
CA ILE A 148 -18.22 4.09 19.46
C ILE A 148 -17.41 2.81 19.30
N ILE A 149 -18.03 1.81 18.68
CA ILE A 149 -17.37 0.55 18.37
C ILE A 149 -16.43 0.77 17.18
N ILE A 150 -15.14 0.54 17.42
CA ILE A 150 -14.11 0.59 16.39
C ILE A 150 -13.88 -0.83 15.87
N ASP A 151 -13.90 -1.00 14.56
CA ASP A 151 -13.67 -2.29 13.91
C ASP A 151 -12.18 -2.66 13.96
N THR A 152 -11.83 -3.55 14.90
CA THR A 152 -10.46 -4.00 15.14
C THR A 152 -9.89 -4.86 14.01
N ILE A 153 -10.74 -5.43 13.14
CA ILE A 153 -10.31 -6.21 11.97
C ILE A 153 -9.68 -5.28 10.94
N ILE A 154 -10.24 -4.07 10.80
CA ILE A 154 -9.73 -3.05 9.86
C ILE A 154 -8.50 -2.35 10.45
N SER A 155 -8.56 -1.97 11.72
CA SER A 155 -7.51 -1.17 12.35
C SER A 155 -7.40 -1.46 13.84
N GLY A 156 -6.18 -1.59 14.33
CA GLY A 156 -5.91 -1.75 15.77
C GLY A 156 -5.82 -3.18 16.27
N GLY A 157 -6.35 -4.15 15.53
CA GLY A 157 -6.28 -5.57 15.88
C GLY A 157 -4.85 -6.13 15.89
N PHE A 158 -4.76 -7.39 16.32
CA PHE A 158 -3.52 -8.16 16.34
C PHE A 158 -2.96 -8.33 14.93
N ASP A 159 -1.70 -7.95 14.71
CA ASP A 159 -0.95 -8.28 13.50
C ASP A 159 -0.13 -9.56 13.72
N PRO A 160 -0.51 -10.70 13.13
CA PRO A 160 0.23 -11.95 13.27
C PRO A 160 1.66 -11.87 12.74
N SER A 161 1.92 -10.96 11.80
CA SER A 161 3.25 -10.77 11.21
C SER A 161 4.21 -10.18 12.24
N ILE A 162 3.74 -9.28 13.10
CA ILE A 162 4.56 -8.57 14.10
C ILE A 162 4.38 -9.20 15.50
N GLY A 163 3.32 -9.96 15.72
CA GLY A 163 2.97 -10.55 17.00
C GLY A 163 2.45 -9.53 18.02
N LYS A 164 1.87 -8.42 17.56
CA LYS A 164 1.42 -7.30 18.41
C LYS A 164 0.12 -6.68 17.92
N GLU A 165 -0.66 -6.16 18.86
CA GLU A 165 -1.80 -5.29 18.55
C GLU A 165 -1.34 -3.90 18.14
N ARG A 166 -1.96 -3.33 17.11
CA ARG A 166 -1.68 -1.96 16.65
C ARG A 166 -2.44 -0.93 17.48
N TYR A 167 -2.26 -0.97 18.80
CA TYR A 167 -3.02 -0.17 19.76
C TYR A 167 -3.03 1.33 19.43
N TYR A 168 -1.94 1.85 18.87
CA TYR A 168 -1.80 3.26 18.47
C TYR A 168 -2.84 3.69 17.44
N GLN A 169 -3.33 2.78 16.59
CA GLN A 169 -4.40 3.08 15.64
C GLN A 169 -5.74 3.28 16.36
N LEU A 170 -6.04 2.46 17.38
CA LEU A 170 -7.23 2.62 18.20
C LEU A 170 -7.16 3.89 19.03
N GLN A 171 -5.99 4.20 19.61
CA GLN A 171 -5.76 5.45 20.33
C GLN A 171 -5.98 6.64 19.40
N CYS A 172 -5.40 6.63 18.20
CA CYS A 172 -5.60 7.68 17.19
C CYS A 172 -7.08 7.90 16.89
N ILE A 173 -7.82 6.82 16.58
CA ILE A 173 -9.25 6.91 16.25
C ILE A 173 -10.04 7.45 17.45
N ARG A 174 -9.78 6.98 18.67
CA ARG A 174 -10.46 7.46 19.90
C ARG A 174 -10.19 8.94 20.13
N THR A 175 -8.93 9.38 20.08
CA THR A 175 -8.56 10.79 20.26
C THR A 175 -9.27 11.69 19.24
N ILE A 176 -9.32 11.28 17.97
CA ILE A 176 -9.95 12.07 16.91
C ILE A 176 -11.47 12.06 17.02
N VAL A 177 -12.07 10.94 17.41
CA VAL A 177 -13.50 10.85 17.74
C VAL A 177 -13.85 11.77 18.91
N ASP A 178 -13.03 11.79 19.96
CA ASP A 178 -13.26 12.63 21.14
C ASP A 178 -13.14 14.12 20.77
N HIS A 179 -12.14 14.50 19.96
CA HIS A 179 -12.02 15.86 19.44
C HIS A 179 -13.19 16.24 18.52
N TYR A 180 -13.66 15.31 17.67
CA TYR A 180 -14.84 15.50 16.83
C TYR A 180 -16.10 15.72 17.68
N LYS A 181 -16.32 14.87 18.69
CA LYS A 181 -17.44 15.00 19.66
C LYS A 181 -17.35 16.31 20.46
N ALA A 182 -16.15 16.75 20.80
CA ALA A 182 -15.90 18.02 21.47
C ALA A 182 -16.12 19.24 20.56
N GLY A 183 -16.42 19.07 19.27
CA GLY A 183 -16.71 20.15 18.32
C GLY A 183 -15.45 20.81 17.73
N LYS A 184 -14.27 20.19 17.86
CA LYS A 184 -13.03 20.69 17.23
C LYS A 184 -13.15 20.58 15.71
N GLN A 185 -12.88 21.69 15.00
CA GLN A 185 -13.08 21.76 13.54
C GLN A 185 -11.82 21.41 12.72
N LYS A 186 -10.63 21.57 13.31
CA LYS A 186 -9.35 21.36 12.61
C LYS A 186 -8.52 20.40 13.44
N MET A 187 -8.10 19.30 12.84
CA MET A 187 -7.33 18.25 13.50
C MET A 187 -6.19 17.76 12.60
N LEU A 188 -5.05 17.42 13.20
CA LEU A 188 -3.87 16.89 12.50
C LEU A 188 -3.40 15.59 13.14
N ILE A 189 -3.26 14.55 12.32
CA ILE A 189 -2.70 13.25 12.70
C ILE A 189 -1.32 13.12 12.05
N HIS A 190 -0.30 13.00 12.89
CA HIS A 190 1.02 12.60 12.47
C HIS A 190 1.22 11.11 12.70
N MET A 191 1.35 10.34 11.63
CA MET A 191 1.70 8.93 11.65
C MET A 191 2.77 8.61 10.60
N ALA A 192 3.87 7.98 10.99
CA ALA A 192 4.90 7.57 10.05
C ALA A 192 4.38 6.62 8.95
N THR A 193 5.05 6.66 7.80
CA THR A 193 4.79 5.74 6.69
C THR A 193 5.02 4.29 7.14
N GLY A 194 4.12 3.38 6.76
CA GLY A 194 4.18 1.97 7.17
C GLY A 194 3.31 1.62 8.37
N LEU A 195 2.82 2.61 9.14
CA LEU A 195 1.97 2.38 10.31
C LEU A 195 0.47 2.20 10.01
N GLY A 196 0.08 2.23 8.73
CA GLY A 196 -1.30 1.98 8.31
C GLY A 196 -2.23 3.19 8.40
N LYS A 197 -1.79 4.38 7.97
CA LYS A 197 -2.60 5.61 7.90
C LYS A 197 -3.94 5.40 7.20
N THR A 198 -3.94 4.83 5.99
CA THR A 198 -5.16 4.59 5.20
C THR A 198 -6.13 3.67 5.93
N ARG A 199 -5.65 2.58 6.57
CA ARG A 199 -6.51 1.69 7.37
C ARG A 199 -7.10 2.38 8.59
N THR A 200 -6.29 3.20 9.27
CA THR A 200 -6.73 4.01 10.42
C THR A 200 -7.82 5.00 9.99
N ALA A 201 -7.67 5.65 8.83
CA ALA A 201 -8.66 6.55 8.27
C ALA A 201 -9.95 5.83 7.87
N VAL A 202 -9.87 4.66 7.24
CA VAL A 202 -11.05 3.85 6.88
C VAL A 202 -11.81 3.41 8.15
N ALA A 203 -11.11 2.97 9.18
CA ALA A 203 -11.74 2.60 10.45
C ALA A 203 -12.39 3.79 11.17
N LEU A 204 -11.75 4.98 11.15
CA LEU A 204 -12.35 6.23 11.64
C LEU A 204 -13.64 6.56 10.87
N VAL A 205 -13.60 6.48 9.55
CA VAL A 205 -14.78 6.71 8.70
C VAL A 205 -15.91 5.74 9.04
N LYS A 206 -15.60 4.44 9.12
CA LYS A 206 -16.59 3.42 9.48
C LYS A 206 -17.22 3.71 10.84
N ALA A 207 -16.40 4.05 11.83
CA ALA A 207 -16.85 4.35 13.19
C ALA A 207 -17.82 5.55 13.25
N LEU A 208 -17.54 6.62 12.49
CA LEU A 208 -18.40 7.80 12.44
C LEU A 208 -19.70 7.55 11.66
N LEU A 209 -19.63 6.78 10.56
CA LEU A 209 -20.80 6.42 9.77
C LEU A 209 -21.72 5.44 10.52
N SER A 210 -21.17 4.45 11.21
CA SER A 210 -21.94 3.43 11.97
C SER A 210 -22.59 4.01 13.21
N ALA A 211 -21.92 4.93 13.91
CA ALA A 211 -22.51 5.70 15.00
C ALA A 211 -23.54 6.74 14.51
N GLY A 212 -23.67 6.94 13.19
CA GLY A 212 -24.54 7.95 12.59
C GLY A 212 -24.15 9.37 12.96
N LEU A 213 -22.87 9.60 13.26
CA LEU A 213 -22.30 10.92 13.53
C LEU A 213 -21.96 11.67 12.24
N ALA A 214 -21.70 10.93 11.17
CA ALA A 214 -21.52 11.45 9.82
C ALA A 214 -22.40 10.69 8.83
N LYS A 215 -22.77 11.34 7.72
CA LYS A 215 -23.48 10.74 6.58
C LYS A 215 -22.64 10.78 5.30
N ARG A 216 -21.88 11.85 5.10
CA ARG A 216 -21.04 12.03 3.91
C ARG A 216 -19.62 12.44 4.28
N ILE A 217 -18.65 11.71 3.74
CA ILE A 217 -17.22 11.93 3.99
C ILE A 217 -16.52 12.24 2.67
N LEU A 218 -15.67 13.26 2.68
CA LEU A 218 -14.75 13.55 1.59
C LEU A 218 -13.34 13.11 1.96
N PHE A 219 -12.76 12.19 1.19
CA PHE A 219 -11.39 11.74 1.32
C PHE A 219 -10.55 12.32 0.17
N VAL A 220 -9.66 13.25 0.49
CA VAL A 220 -8.85 14.00 -0.46
C VAL A 220 -7.44 13.42 -0.50
N VAL A 221 -6.95 13.20 -1.71
CA VAL A 221 -5.59 12.70 -1.96
C VAL A 221 -4.85 13.56 -2.97
N ASP A 222 -3.52 13.50 -2.94
CA ASP A 222 -2.67 14.28 -3.84
C ASP A 222 -2.61 13.71 -5.27
N ARG A 223 -2.71 12.39 -5.44
CA ARG A 223 -2.47 11.72 -6.74
C ARG A 223 -3.54 10.70 -7.10
N ARG A 224 -3.79 10.53 -8.40
CA ARG A 224 -4.75 9.53 -8.95
C ARG A 224 -4.48 8.11 -8.48
N MET A 225 -3.21 7.71 -8.37
CA MET A 225 -2.84 6.36 -7.88
C MET A 225 -3.24 6.15 -6.42
N LEU A 226 -3.11 7.17 -5.58
CA LEU A 226 -3.57 7.12 -4.18
C LEU A 226 -5.09 7.08 -4.11
N ALA A 227 -5.80 7.76 -5.03
CA ALA A 227 -7.27 7.71 -5.09
C ALA A 227 -7.76 6.29 -5.42
N LYS A 228 -7.15 5.67 -6.44
CA LYS A 228 -7.41 4.28 -6.81
C LYS A 228 -7.15 3.34 -5.64
N GLN A 229 -5.99 3.45 -4.99
CA GLN A 229 -5.65 2.65 -3.81
C GLN A 229 -6.63 2.86 -2.64
N ALA A 230 -7.02 4.10 -2.36
CA ALA A 230 -7.95 4.39 -1.27
C ALA A 230 -9.33 3.75 -1.52
N VAL A 231 -9.79 3.68 -2.77
CA VAL A 231 -11.05 3.00 -3.12
C VAL A 231 -10.88 1.49 -3.14
N ASP A 232 -9.90 0.98 -3.89
CA ASP A 232 -9.76 -0.46 -4.20
C ASP A 232 -9.25 -1.27 -3.00
N ASP A 233 -8.29 -0.74 -2.23
CA ASP A 233 -7.66 -1.45 -1.10
C ASP A 233 -8.15 -0.95 0.27
N GLY A 234 -8.63 0.30 0.34
CA GLY A 234 -9.04 0.95 1.58
C GLY A 234 -10.54 0.81 1.86
N PHE A 235 -11.35 1.62 1.19
CA PHE A 235 -12.79 1.70 1.41
C PHE A 235 -13.56 0.47 0.91
N SER A 236 -12.95 -0.36 0.05
CA SER A 236 -13.49 -1.68 -0.30
C SER A 236 -13.73 -2.57 0.94
N LEU A 237 -12.95 -2.40 2.02
CA LEU A 237 -13.11 -3.11 3.28
C LEU A 237 -14.45 -2.85 3.97
N ILE A 238 -15.11 -1.72 3.65
CA ILE A 238 -16.39 -1.32 4.25
C ILE A 238 -17.50 -1.18 3.20
N SER A 239 -17.25 -1.65 1.98
CA SER A 239 -18.16 -1.54 0.84
C SER A 239 -19.49 -2.27 1.01
N LYS A 240 -19.55 -3.28 1.90
CA LYS A 240 -20.78 -3.99 2.26
C LYS A 240 -21.80 -3.07 2.95
N ASP A 241 -21.29 -2.15 3.77
CA ASP A 241 -22.12 -1.28 4.60
C ASP A 241 -22.26 0.13 4.00
N TYR A 242 -21.19 0.63 3.33
CA TYR A 242 -21.11 1.99 2.84
C TYR A 242 -20.55 2.07 1.43
N SER A 243 -21.23 2.82 0.56
CA SER A 243 -20.77 3.07 -0.80
C SER A 243 -19.64 4.09 -0.85
N SER A 244 -18.54 3.73 -1.52
CA SER A 244 -17.43 4.61 -1.85
C SER A 244 -17.30 4.82 -3.35
N VAL A 245 -16.97 6.05 -3.77
CA VAL A 245 -16.79 6.39 -5.19
C VAL A 245 -15.59 7.31 -5.39
N TRP A 246 -14.84 7.08 -6.46
CA TRP A 246 -13.84 8.04 -6.95
C TRP A 246 -14.52 9.12 -7.79
N LEU A 247 -14.47 10.36 -7.30
CA LEU A 247 -14.97 11.55 -8.00
C LEU A 247 -13.99 12.03 -9.07
N THR A 248 -14.56 12.30 -10.24
CA THR A 248 -13.93 12.95 -11.40
C THR A 248 -14.76 14.15 -11.83
N THR A 249 -14.19 15.02 -12.65
CA THR A 249 -14.91 16.16 -13.26
C THR A 249 -16.13 15.74 -14.07
N SER A 250 -16.18 14.50 -14.58
CA SER A 250 -17.30 13.98 -15.37
C SER A 250 -18.42 13.34 -14.55
N ASN A 251 -18.13 12.81 -13.35
CA ASN A 251 -19.09 11.97 -12.62
C ASN A 251 -19.64 12.60 -11.32
N PHE A 252 -19.10 13.74 -10.87
CA PHE A 252 -19.42 14.30 -9.55
C PHE A 252 -20.90 14.67 -9.36
N ARG A 253 -21.62 14.98 -10.45
CA ARG A 253 -23.05 15.30 -10.40
C ARG A 253 -23.93 14.05 -10.24
N SER A 254 -23.57 12.93 -10.87
CA SER A 254 -24.38 11.71 -10.86
C SER A 254 -24.13 10.82 -9.63
N ARG A 255 -22.98 10.98 -8.95
CA ARG A 255 -22.55 10.12 -7.84
C ARG A 255 -22.72 10.76 -6.44
N LYS A 256 -23.63 11.74 -6.29
CA LYS A 256 -23.88 12.45 -5.02
C LYS A 256 -24.45 11.57 -3.89
N ASN A 257 -25.01 10.41 -4.22
CA ASN A 257 -25.66 9.53 -3.23
C ASN A 257 -24.69 8.62 -2.47
N ALA A 258 -23.41 8.57 -2.86
CA ALA A 258 -22.41 7.80 -2.12
C ALA A 258 -22.18 8.36 -0.71
N SER A 259 -21.83 7.50 0.24
CA SER A 259 -21.48 7.92 1.61
C SER A 259 -20.04 8.44 1.68
N ILE A 260 -19.16 7.92 0.82
CA ILE A 260 -17.73 8.23 0.83
C ILE A 260 -17.33 8.66 -0.58
N HIS A 261 -16.74 9.86 -0.66
CA HIS A 261 -16.25 10.44 -1.90
C HIS A 261 -14.73 10.55 -1.83
N VAL A 262 -14.02 9.80 -2.67
CA VAL A 262 -12.57 9.91 -2.83
C VAL A 262 -12.29 10.86 -3.98
N VAL A 263 -11.44 11.86 -3.80
CA VAL A 263 -11.14 12.86 -4.83
C VAL A 263 -9.67 13.23 -4.84
N VAL A 264 -9.14 13.48 -6.03
CA VAL A 264 -7.81 14.08 -6.19
C VAL A 264 -7.93 15.59 -5.99
N ILE A 265 -7.02 16.20 -5.24
CA ILE A 265 -7.05 17.63 -4.91
C ILE A 265 -7.22 18.55 -6.13
N ASP A 266 -6.54 18.27 -7.25
CA ASP A 266 -6.67 19.05 -8.50
C ASP A 266 -8.08 18.96 -9.10
N THR A 267 -8.74 17.80 -8.96
CA THR A 267 -10.13 17.63 -9.37
C THR A 267 -11.05 18.41 -8.45
N LEU A 268 -10.79 18.39 -7.14
CA LEU A 268 -11.57 19.13 -6.15
C LEU A 268 -11.49 20.65 -6.39
N GLU A 269 -10.32 21.17 -6.78
CA GLU A 269 -10.14 22.59 -7.14
C GLU A 269 -11.09 23.03 -8.26
N ILE A 270 -11.36 22.15 -9.23
CA ILE A 270 -12.28 22.45 -10.33
C ILE A 270 -13.75 22.37 -9.89
N ILE A 271 -14.11 21.36 -9.08
CA ILE A 271 -15.53 21.04 -8.81
C ILE A 271 -16.08 21.62 -7.49
N HIS A 272 -15.24 22.11 -6.57
CA HIS A 272 -15.68 22.48 -5.22
C HIS A 272 -16.82 23.50 -5.21
N ARG A 273 -16.83 24.47 -6.12
CA ARG A 273 -17.87 25.51 -6.22
C ARG A 273 -19.25 24.96 -6.61
N ASP A 274 -19.29 23.82 -7.29
CA ASP A 274 -20.53 23.14 -7.67
C ASP A 274 -21.04 22.19 -6.56
N LEU A 275 -20.25 21.99 -5.51
CA LEU A 275 -20.62 21.21 -4.33
C LEU A 275 -21.12 22.16 -3.25
N SER A 276 -22.21 21.79 -2.56
CA SER A 276 -22.74 22.65 -1.50
C SER A 276 -21.77 22.71 -0.30
N PRO A 277 -21.58 23.88 0.35
CA PRO A 277 -20.78 24.01 1.57
C PRO A 277 -21.13 23.02 2.68
N ASN A 278 -22.41 22.62 2.78
CA ASN A 278 -22.94 21.75 3.82
C ASN A 278 -23.01 20.27 3.41
N PHE A 279 -22.46 19.93 2.23
CA PHE A 279 -22.64 18.61 1.64
C PHE A 279 -21.95 17.49 2.42
N TYR A 280 -20.77 17.77 2.98
CA TYR A 280 -19.96 16.82 3.74
C TYR A 280 -20.05 17.07 5.25
N ASP A 281 -19.89 16.01 6.04
CA ASP A 281 -19.85 16.07 7.51
C ASP A 281 -18.42 15.91 8.06
N LEU A 282 -17.47 15.48 7.23
CA LEU A 282 -16.04 15.39 7.54
C LEU A 282 -15.21 15.42 6.25
N ILE A 283 -14.08 16.11 6.28
CA ILE A 283 -13.03 16.03 5.27
C ILE A 283 -11.79 15.36 5.87
N ILE A 284 -11.23 14.39 5.18
CA ILE A 284 -9.93 13.79 5.51
C ILE A 284 -8.98 14.06 4.34
N VAL A 285 -7.79 14.58 4.63
CA VAL A 285 -6.78 14.91 3.61
C VAL A 285 -5.53 14.08 3.86
N ASP A 286 -5.22 13.16 2.95
CA ASP A 286 -4.00 12.35 3.01
C ASP A 286 -2.80 13.11 2.43
N GLU A 287 -1.62 12.92 3.03
CA GLU A 287 -0.39 13.66 2.73
C GLU A 287 -0.61 15.18 2.67
N CYS A 288 -1.29 15.72 3.70
CA CYS A 288 -1.78 17.09 3.70
C CYS A 288 -0.69 18.15 3.45
N HIS A 289 0.56 17.87 3.83
CA HIS A 289 1.73 18.74 3.62
C HIS A 289 2.11 18.96 2.15
N ARG A 290 1.62 18.12 1.22
CA ARG A 290 1.85 18.31 -0.23
C ARG A 290 0.80 19.23 -0.88
N SER A 291 -0.20 19.66 -0.10
CA SER A 291 -1.40 20.29 -0.63
C SER A 291 -1.38 21.82 -0.62
N ILE A 292 -0.26 22.49 -0.92
CA ILE A 292 -0.21 23.97 -0.89
C ILE A 292 0.11 24.60 -2.24
N ASN A 293 -0.94 25.21 -2.80
CA ASN A 293 -0.91 26.56 -3.34
C ASN A 293 -1.94 27.38 -2.53
N VAL A 294 -1.81 28.71 -2.50
CA VAL A 294 -2.73 29.64 -1.81
C VAL A 294 -4.22 29.37 -2.15
N ASN A 295 -4.49 28.91 -3.38
CA ASN A 295 -5.83 28.52 -3.85
C ASN A 295 -6.46 27.38 -3.04
N ARG A 296 -5.68 26.48 -2.44
CA ARG A 296 -6.21 25.26 -1.79
C ARG A 296 -6.82 25.54 -0.42
N LYS A 297 -6.44 26.63 0.26
CA LYS A 297 -7.13 27.09 1.49
C LYS A 297 -8.59 27.44 1.21
N LEU A 298 -8.86 28.17 0.13
CA LEU A 298 -10.21 28.54 -0.31
C LEU A 298 -11.10 27.31 -0.55
N ILE A 299 -10.53 26.23 -1.08
CA ILE A 299 -11.25 24.97 -1.32
C ILE A 299 -11.74 24.36 0.00
N PHE A 300 -10.88 24.27 1.01
CA PHE A 300 -11.25 23.67 2.28
C PHE A 300 -12.12 24.57 3.14
N ASP A 301 -11.96 25.89 3.04
CA ASP A 301 -12.78 26.86 3.76
C ASP A 301 -14.20 26.98 3.18
N HIS A 302 -14.41 26.55 1.92
CA HIS A 302 -15.74 26.43 1.31
C HIS A 302 -16.65 25.43 2.04
N PHE A 303 -16.10 24.36 2.62
CA PHE A 303 -16.89 23.32 3.28
C PHE A 303 -17.05 23.57 4.78
N LEU A 304 -18.28 23.53 5.28
CA LEU A 304 -18.65 23.80 6.68
C LEU A 304 -18.67 22.51 7.50
N CYS A 305 -17.52 21.85 7.60
CA CYS A 305 -17.37 20.63 8.38
C CYS A 305 -15.97 20.48 8.98
N PRO A 306 -15.80 19.61 10.00
CA PRO A 306 -14.49 19.29 10.54
C PRO A 306 -13.55 18.72 9.46
N ARG A 307 -12.27 19.01 9.61
CA ARG A 307 -11.20 18.50 8.73
C ARG A 307 -10.07 17.84 9.51
N VAL A 308 -9.62 16.70 9.00
CA VAL A 308 -8.54 15.89 9.55
C VAL A 308 -7.42 15.77 8.52
N GLY A 309 -6.24 16.28 8.83
CA GLY A 309 -5.04 16.10 8.02
C GLY A 309 -4.27 14.85 8.45
N LEU A 310 -3.84 14.03 7.50
CA LEU A 310 -2.94 12.91 7.73
C LEU A 310 -1.56 13.24 7.14
N THR A 311 -0.50 13.09 7.92
CA THR A 311 0.87 13.30 7.46
C THR A 311 1.84 12.31 8.09
N ALA A 312 2.93 12.00 7.39
CA ALA A 312 4.07 11.24 7.93
C ALA A 312 5.25 12.11 8.35
N THR A 313 5.17 13.43 8.15
CA THR A 313 6.35 14.30 8.20
C THR A 313 6.04 15.64 8.87
N PRO A 314 5.87 15.72 10.21
CA PRO A 314 5.70 16.99 10.87
C PRO A 314 7.03 17.72 10.77
N ARG A 315 7.09 18.79 9.99
CA ARG A 315 8.17 19.73 10.22
C ARG A 315 7.76 20.65 11.35
N VAL A 316 8.41 20.45 12.50
CA VAL A 316 8.80 21.57 13.35
C VAL A 316 9.74 22.40 12.49
N ALA A 317 9.29 23.58 12.07
CA ALA A 317 10.18 24.53 11.45
C ALA A 317 11.17 25.00 12.51
N VAL A 318 12.31 24.32 12.59
CA VAL A 318 13.46 24.89 13.28
C VAL A 318 14.00 25.93 12.31
N ALA A 319 13.64 27.19 12.54
CA ALA A 319 14.43 28.29 12.01
C ALA A 319 15.86 28.03 12.52
N LYS A 320 16.79 27.65 11.63
CA LYS A 320 18.20 27.80 11.97
C LYS A 320 18.39 29.28 12.25
N ASP A 321 18.88 29.62 13.44
CA ASP A 321 19.14 30.98 13.86
C ASP A 321 19.75 31.79 12.70
N GLY A 322 18.95 32.72 12.14
CA GLY A 322 19.40 33.66 11.12
C GLY A 322 19.30 33.26 9.63
N HIS A 323 18.75 32.10 9.25
CA HIS A 323 18.54 31.75 7.83
C HIS A 323 17.07 31.73 7.41
N ASN A 324 16.78 32.31 6.23
CA ASN A 324 15.45 32.29 5.61
C ASN A 324 14.93 30.85 5.47
N VAL A 325 13.74 30.60 6.03
CA VAL A 325 13.00 29.33 5.87
C VAL A 325 12.69 29.16 4.38
N ALA A 326 12.95 27.96 3.83
CA ALA A 326 12.61 27.67 2.42
C ALA A 326 11.11 27.87 2.17
N GLU A 327 10.72 28.36 0.99
CA GLU A 327 9.30 28.59 0.66
C GLU A 327 8.44 27.33 0.83
N GLU A 328 8.99 26.15 0.51
CA GLU A 328 8.33 24.86 0.72
C GLU A 328 8.07 24.57 2.21
N ASP A 329 8.98 24.98 3.10
CA ASP A 329 8.86 24.76 4.55
C ASP A 329 7.88 25.75 5.20
N LEU A 330 7.82 26.99 4.71
CA LEU A 330 6.79 27.97 5.08
C LEU A 330 5.39 27.50 4.67
N ALA A 331 5.27 26.90 3.48
CA ALA A 331 4.01 26.34 2.98
C ALA A 331 3.52 25.16 3.85
N ILE A 332 4.43 24.32 4.34
CA ILE A 332 4.09 23.21 5.25
C ILE A 332 3.56 23.74 6.59
N LEU A 333 4.20 24.77 7.16
CA LEU A 333 3.72 25.43 8.38
C LEU A 333 2.30 25.97 8.21
N ASP A 334 2.02 26.64 7.10
CA ASP A 334 0.69 27.18 6.83
C ASP A 334 -0.37 26.07 6.63
N THR A 335 0.04 24.90 6.13
CA THR A 335 -0.84 23.72 6.12
C THR A 335 -1.12 23.18 7.50
N TYR A 336 -0.13 23.12 8.39
CA TYR A 336 -0.40 22.66 9.76
C TYR A 336 -1.30 23.61 10.52
N LYS A 337 -1.18 24.92 10.28
CA LYS A 337 -2.18 25.90 10.74
C LYS A 337 -3.57 25.62 10.15
N LEU A 338 -3.67 25.25 8.87
CA LEU A 338 -4.95 24.86 8.25
C LEU A 338 -5.63 23.71 9.01
N PHE A 339 -4.85 22.77 9.54
CA PHE A 339 -5.33 21.63 10.33
C PHE A 339 -5.26 21.84 11.85
N GLY A 340 -5.10 23.09 12.33
CA GLY A 340 -5.26 23.45 13.74
C GLY A 340 -4.02 23.22 14.60
N CYS A 341 -2.86 22.99 13.98
CA CYS A 341 -1.56 22.86 14.62
C CYS A 341 -0.86 24.24 14.63
N GLU A 342 -1.41 25.18 15.43
CA GLU A 342 -0.81 26.51 15.65
C GLU A 342 0.32 26.47 16.69
N SER A 343 0.21 25.57 17.68
CA SER A 343 1.21 25.37 18.74
C SER A 343 2.39 24.50 18.31
N GLY A 344 2.35 23.91 17.11
CA GLY A 344 3.39 23.01 16.59
C GLY A 344 3.15 21.52 16.88
N ASP A 345 2.20 21.18 17.75
CA ASP A 345 1.88 19.79 18.10
C ASP A 345 0.63 19.27 17.37
N PRO A 346 0.69 18.10 16.72
CA PRO A 346 -0.48 17.44 16.14
C PRO A 346 -1.41 16.89 17.23
N ASP A 347 -2.69 16.70 16.90
CA ASP A 347 -3.68 16.09 17.81
C ASP A 347 -3.32 14.65 18.21
N PHE A 348 -2.64 13.93 17.32
CA PHE A 348 -2.12 12.61 17.59
C PHE A 348 -0.77 12.44 16.87
N GLN A 349 0.22 11.91 17.60
CA GLN A 349 1.55 11.64 17.07
C GLN A 349 1.98 10.20 17.33
N PHE A 350 2.36 9.52 16.25
CA PHE A 350 3.09 8.26 16.28
C PHE A 350 4.11 8.23 15.14
N ASP A 351 5.31 8.71 15.45
CA ASP A 351 6.36 8.93 14.48
C ASP A 351 7.20 7.68 14.20
N MET A 352 8.20 7.85 13.33
CA MET A 352 9.06 6.74 12.90
C MET A 352 9.95 6.24 14.04
N ALA A 353 10.43 7.13 14.92
CA ALA A 353 11.31 6.76 16.03
C ALA A 353 10.54 5.87 17.00
N ARG A 354 9.38 6.35 17.46
CA ARG A 354 8.47 5.57 18.32
C ARG A 354 8.03 4.26 17.67
N GLY A 355 7.72 4.27 16.38
CA GLY A 355 7.35 3.05 15.65
C GLY A 355 8.47 2.01 15.57
N ILE A 356 9.73 2.43 15.47
CA ILE A 356 10.88 1.52 15.49
C ILE A 356 11.12 1.02 16.92
N ASP A 357 11.11 1.90 17.93
CA ASP A 357 11.37 1.55 19.33
C ASP A 357 10.34 0.57 19.88
N GLU A 358 9.07 0.78 19.57
CA GLU A 358 7.99 -0.14 19.95
C GLU A 358 7.91 -1.39 19.06
N GLY A 359 8.73 -1.48 18.01
CA GLY A 359 8.87 -2.65 17.15
C GLY A 359 7.71 -2.85 16.15
N PHE A 360 7.03 -1.78 15.75
CA PHE A 360 6.07 -1.78 14.64
C PHE A 360 6.72 -1.51 13.28
N LEU A 361 7.89 -0.87 13.29
CA LEU A 361 8.69 -0.55 12.12
C LEU A 361 10.07 -1.21 12.22
N ALA A 362 10.68 -1.45 11.06
CA ALA A 362 12.00 -2.02 10.92
C ALA A 362 13.09 -0.96 11.18
N PRO A 363 14.03 -1.20 12.10
CA PRO A 363 15.22 -0.36 12.28
C PRO A 363 16.11 -0.37 11.03
N TYR A 364 16.92 0.69 10.89
CA TYR A 364 17.83 0.84 9.76
C TYR A 364 19.15 1.52 10.11
N LYS A 365 20.13 1.28 9.23
CA LYS A 365 21.45 1.88 9.30
C LYS A 365 21.89 2.42 7.93
N PRO A 366 22.21 3.72 7.85
CA PRO A 366 22.92 4.30 6.72
C PRO A 366 24.34 3.76 6.61
N ILE A 367 24.73 3.44 5.39
CA ILE A 367 26.08 3.07 4.98
C ILE A 367 26.50 4.10 3.95
N GLU A 368 27.40 4.98 4.36
CA GLU A 368 28.00 5.97 3.47
C GLU A 368 29.02 5.26 2.57
N ILE A 369 28.75 5.22 1.27
CA ILE A 369 29.63 4.65 0.26
C ILE A 369 30.24 5.82 -0.49
N LYS A 370 31.42 6.24 -0.01
CA LYS A 370 32.16 7.34 -0.64
C LYS A 370 32.66 6.90 -2.01
N SER A 371 32.03 7.42 -3.06
CA SER A 371 32.60 7.37 -4.41
C SER A 371 33.85 8.26 -4.47
N SER A 372 34.78 7.95 -5.38
CA SER A 372 35.94 8.81 -5.67
C SER A 372 35.52 10.24 -6.00
N LEU A 373 34.32 10.42 -6.58
CA LEU A 373 33.71 11.72 -6.90
C LEU A 373 33.35 12.55 -5.67
N ILE A 374 32.85 11.95 -4.58
CA ILE A 374 32.62 12.67 -3.31
C ILE A 374 33.95 13.01 -2.66
N ALA A 375 34.90 12.07 -2.67
CA ALA A 375 36.23 12.32 -2.13
C ALA A 375 36.98 13.42 -2.92
N GLU A 376 36.78 13.50 -4.24
CA GLU A 376 37.26 14.60 -5.09
C GLU A 376 36.51 15.90 -4.82
N ALA A 377 35.18 15.89 -4.69
CA ALA A 377 34.39 17.08 -4.37
C ALA A 377 34.72 17.65 -2.97
N GLU A 378 34.96 16.79 -1.98
CA GLU A 378 35.45 17.15 -0.64
C GLU A 378 36.90 17.67 -0.71
N LYS A 379 37.77 17.08 -1.54
CA LYS A 379 39.16 17.54 -1.75
C LYS A 379 39.28 18.86 -2.51
N GLU A 380 38.37 19.13 -3.46
CA GLU A 380 38.33 20.38 -4.23
C GLU A 380 37.62 21.53 -3.50
N GLY A 381 37.16 21.32 -2.25
CA GLY A 381 36.59 22.38 -1.41
C GLY A 381 35.20 22.85 -1.84
N ILE A 382 34.39 22.00 -2.49
CA ILE A 382 33.05 22.38 -2.92
C ILE A 382 32.09 22.33 -1.72
N THR A 383 32.03 23.42 -0.95
CA THR A 383 30.96 23.67 0.03
C THR A 383 29.82 24.45 -0.64
N PHE A 384 28.62 23.86 -0.62
CA PHE A 384 27.44 24.37 -1.30
C PHE A 384 26.59 25.23 -0.37
N ASP A 385 26.73 26.57 -0.42
CA ASP A 385 25.91 27.43 0.42
C ASP A 385 24.90 28.35 -0.28
N HIS A 386 24.88 28.54 -1.62
CA HIS A 386 23.99 29.56 -2.21
C HIS A 386 23.44 29.16 -3.59
N VAL A 387 22.19 29.54 -3.84
CA VAL A 387 21.32 29.18 -4.98
C VAL A 387 21.00 30.42 -5.82
N LEU A 388 20.79 30.22 -7.13
CA LEU A 388 20.39 31.25 -8.09
C LEU A 388 19.01 30.89 -8.66
N ASP A 389 18.09 31.86 -8.65
CA ASP A 389 16.70 31.70 -9.10
C ASP A 389 16.63 31.43 -10.63
N PRO A 390 15.96 30.35 -11.09
CA PRO A 390 15.82 30.02 -12.50
C PRO A 390 15.04 31.03 -13.36
N LYS A 391 14.29 31.97 -12.77
CA LYS A 391 13.39 32.85 -13.54
C LYS A 391 13.92 34.25 -13.79
N GLU A 392 14.71 34.83 -12.89
CA GLU A 392 14.96 36.29 -12.89
C GLU A 392 16.40 36.72 -13.23
N LYS A 393 17.36 35.79 -13.40
CA LYS A 393 18.75 36.10 -13.84
C LYS A 393 19.41 37.31 -13.14
N TYR A 394 19.51 37.31 -11.80
CA TYR A 394 20.54 38.11 -11.12
C TYR A 394 21.34 37.28 -10.11
N ILE A 395 22.64 37.59 -10.07
CA ILE A 395 23.68 36.89 -9.32
C ILE A 395 23.82 37.57 -7.95
N ILE A 396 23.82 36.78 -6.87
CA ILE A 396 24.40 37.19 -5.58
C ILE A 396 25.85 36.70 -5.60
N GLU A 397 26.80 37.63 -5.60
CA GLU A 397 28.23 37.30 -5.60
C GLU A 397 28.64 36.70 -4.26
N LEU A 398 29.16 35.46 -4.28
CA LEU A 398 30.12 35.03 -3.26
C LEU A 398 31.49 34.94 -3.90
N GLY A 399 32.44 35.57 -3.21
CA GLY A 399 33.83 35.71 -3.60
C GLY A 399 34.47 34.41 -4.07
N ALA A 400 35.39 34.60 -5.02
CA ALA A 400 36.03 33.57 -5.80
C ALA A 400 36.74 32.52 -4.94
N GLU A 401 36.27 31.28 -5.01
CA GLU A 401 37.08 30.14 -5.43
C GLU A 401 36.17 28.94 -5.76
N LYS A 402 36.13 28.59 -7.06
CA LYS A 402 35.59 27.36 -7.70
C LYS A 402 34.33 26.71 -7.10
N LYS A 403 33.15 27.24 -7.40
CA LYS A 403 31.86 26.52 -7.23
C LYS A 403 31.37 25.96 -8.57
N ILE A 404 31.33 24.63 -8.72
CA ILE A 404 30.78 23.93 -9.89
C ILE A 404 29.24 23.97 -9.84
N LYS A 405 28.58 24.28 -10.97
CA LYS A 405 27.10 24.26 -11.08
C LYS A 405 26.54 22.84 -10.91
N LEU A 406 25.38 22.71 -10.26
CA LEU A 406 24.66 21.45 -10.00
C LEU A 406 24.41 20.62 -11.26
N GLU A 407 24.21 21.29 -12.40
CA GLU A 407 24.04 20.65 -13.72
C GLU A 407 25.32 19.96 -14.23
N THR A 408 26.49 20.53 -13.92
CA THR A 408 27.80 19.94 -14.27
C THR A 408 28.12 18.74 -13.39
N LEU A 409 27.72 18.79 -12.11
CA LEU A 409 27.77 17.64 -11.20
C LEU A 409 26.84 16.52 -11.66
N ASN A 410 25.58 16.82 -12.01
CA ASN A 410 24.64 15.82 -12.50
C ASN A 410 25.14 15.09 -13.77
N ARG A 411 25.82 15.78 -14.70
CA ARG A 411 26.46 15.12 -15.84
C ARG A 411 27.60 14.17 -15.45
N LYS A 412 28.41 14.52 -14.45
CA LYS A 412 29.45 13.61 -13.91
C LYS A 412 28.83 12.41 -13.17
N TYR A 413 27.71 12.59 -12.48
CA TYR A 413 26.99 11.51 -11.76
C TYR A 413 26.30 10.50 -12.69
N ILE A 414 25.83 10.93 -13.87
CA ILE A 414 25.13 10.07 -14.85
C ILE A 414 26.12 9.30 -15.76
N SER A 415 27.43 9.41 -15.56
CA SER A 415 28.40 8.67 -16.38
C SER A 415 28.17 7.16 -16.26
N GLU A 416 28.31 6.43 -17.38
CA GLU A 416 28.14 4.97 -17.41
C GLU A 416 29.08 4.30 -16.40
N GLU A 417 30.31 4.79 -16.28
CA GLU A 417 31.30 4.31 -15.33
C GLU A 417 30.85 4.48 -13.86
N ASN A 418 30.23 5.62 -13.51
CA ASN A 418 29.69 5.82 -12.17
C ASN A 418 28.47 4.92 -11.90
N CYS A 419 27.59 4.76 -12.88
CA CYS A 419 26.45 3.84 -12.77
C CYS A 419 26.92 2.39 -12.55
N LEU A 420 27.98 1.97 -13.23
CA LEU A 420 28.61 0.66 -13.06
C LEU A 420 29.21 0.49 -11.67
N ARG A 421 29.94 1.49 -11.16
CA ARG A 421 30.46 1.47 -9.77
C ARG A 421 29.34 1.34 -8.74
N ILE A 422 28.26 2.10 -8.90
CA ILE A 422 27.08 2.01 -8.03
C ILE A 422 26.51 0.58 -8.07
N ALA A 423 26.38 -0.01 -9.26
CA ALA A 423 25.91 -1.38 -9.40
C ALA A 423 26.83 -2.42 -8.74
N GLU A 424 28.16 -2.28 -8.87
CA GLU A 424 29.14 -3.14 -8.20
C GLU A 424 29.06 -3.03 -6.68
N GLU A 425 28.93 -1.82 -6.15
CA GLU A 425 28.78 -1.59 -4.71
C GLU A 425 27.44 -2.12 -4.19
N ILE A 426 26.35 -2.02 -4.96
CA ILE A 426 25.10 -2.70 -4.62
C ILE A 426 25.34 -4.21 -4.56
N LYS A 427 26.06 -4.81 -5.51
CA LYS A 427 26.39 -6.25 -5.50
C LYS A 427 27.23 -6.68 -4.30
N LYS A 428 28.16 -5.84 -3.83
CA LYS A 428 28.97 -6.13 -2.63
C LYS A 428 28.13 -6.11 -1.35
N HIS A 429 27.14 -5.22 -1.29
CA HIS A 429 26.35 -4.98 -0.07
C HIS A 429 25.02 -5.75 -0.01
N THR A 430 24.62 -6.38 -1.11
CA THR A 430 23.35 -7.12 -1.24
C THR A 430 23.59 -8.59 -1.59
N GLN A 431 22.64 -9.45 -1.22
CA GLN A 431 22.59 -10.84 -1.68
C GLN A 431 21.70 -10.94 -2.92
N PHE A 432 21.97 -11.94 -3.78
CA PHE A 432 21.12 -12.20 -4.94
C PHE A 432 19.67 -12.45 -4.49
N GLY A 433 18.73 -11.78 -5.18
CA GLY A 433 17.30 -11.88 -4.88
C GLY A 433 16.78 -10.91 -3.81
N GLU A 434 17.64 -10.10 -3.20
CA GLU A 434 17.19 -9.07 -2.26
C GLU A 434 16.58 -7.87 -2.98
N LYS A 435 15.45 -7.39 -2.44
CA LYS A 435 14.73 -6.25 -3.00
C LYS A 435 15.42 -4.93 -2.67
N VAL A 436 15.77 -4.16 -3.69
CA VAL A 436 16.44 -2.85 -3.60
C VAL A 436 15.61 -1.78 -4.33
N ILE A 437 15.39 -0.64 -3.69
CA ILE A 437 14.88 0.56 -4.35
C ILE A 437 16.02 1.57 -4.48
N LEU A 438 16.37 1.92 -5.72
CA LEU A 438 17.45 2.85 -6.05
C LEU A 438 16.88 4.17 -6.58
N PHE A 439 17.09 5.26 -5.84
CA PHE A 439 16.61 6.58 -6.20
C PHE A 439 17.62 7.33 -7.07
N GLY A 440 17.22 7.61 -8.32
CA GLY A 440 18.03 8.30 -9.32
C GLY A 440 17.64 9.77 -9.50
N VAL A 441 18.51 10.53 -10.17
CA VAL A 441 18.36 11.99 -10.39
C VAL A 441 17.30 12.32 -11.44
N SER A 442 17.28 11.54 -12.52
CA SER A 442 16.39 11.76 -13.67
C SER A 442 15.94 10.43 -14.26
N GLN A 443 14.96 10.47 -15.16
CA GLN A 443 14.46 9.26 -15.82
C GLN A 443 15.56 8.58 -16.64
N ALA A 444 16.33 9.38 -17.39
CA ALA A 444 17.51 8.91 -18.12
C ALA A 444 18.53 8.25 -17.18
N HIS A 445 18.80 8.87 -16.03
CA HIS A 445 19.70 8.29 -15.03
C HIS A 445 19.17 6.95 -14.48
N CYS A 446 17.87 6.84 -14.19
CA CYS A 446 17.27 5.59 -13.72
C CYS A 446 17.41 4.46 -14.74
N ILE A 447 17.24 4.76 -16.04
CA ILE A 447 17.45 3.80 -17.12
C ILE A 447 18.90 3.33 -17.15
N GLU A 448 19.87 4.25 -17.09
CA GLU A 448 21.30 3.90 -17.09
C GLU A 448 21.71 3.10 -15.85
N LEU A 449 21.19 3.45 -14.67
CA LEU A 449 21.41 2.67 -13.45
C LEU A 449 20.84 1.25 -13.58
N ALA A 450 19.64 1.09 -14.14
CA ALA A 450 19.04 -0.23 -14.34
C ALA A 450 19.90 -1.07 -15.31
N LYS A 451 20.38 -0.48 -16.42
CA LYS A 451 21.30 -1.14 -17.35
C LYS A 451 22.60 -1.57 -16.67
N ALA A 452 23.20 -0.69 -15.88
CA ALA A 452 24.44 -0.97 -15.15
C ALA A 452 24.26 -2.12 -14.14
N VAL A 453 23.15 -2.12 -13.40
CA VAL A 453 22.82 -3.22 -12.47
C VAL A 453 22.63 -4.53 -13.22
N ASN A 454 21.87 -4.54 -14.32
CA ASN A 454 21.70 -5.74 -15.14
C ASN A 454 23.04 -6.29 -15.67
N LYS A 455 23.94 -5.41 -16.14
CA LYS A 455 25.27 -5.80 -16.61
C LYS A 455 26.14 -6.45 -15.53
N VAL A 456 25.96 -6.07 -14.27
CA VAL A 456 26.75 -6.57 -13.12
C VAL A 456 26.15 -7.84 -12.49
N PHE A 457 24.83 -7.98 -12.51
CA PHE A 457 24.11 -9.08 -11.84
C PHE A 457 23.65 -10.20 -12.78
N ASP A 458 23.38 -9.90 -14.05
CA ASP A 458 22.78 -10.83 -15.01
C ASP A 458 23.70 -10.99 -16.23
N ASN A 459 24.79 -11.76 -16.07
CA ASN A 459 25.81 -12.05 -17.10
C ASN A 459 25.19 -12.79 -18.32
N ASN A 460 24.45 -12.08 -19.17
CA ASN A 460 23.83 -12.52 -20.43
C ASN A 460 22.48 -13.27 -20.37
N ASN A 461 21.71 -13.21 -19.26
CA ASN A 461 20.32 -13.67 -19.32
C ASN A 461 19.41 -12.49 -19.71
N TYR A 462 18.98 -12.45 -20.97
CA TYR A 462 18.18 -11.35 -21.55
C TYR A 462 16.67 -11.58 -21.46
N GLU A 463 16.23 -12.57 -20.67
CA GLU A 463 14.80 -12.85 -20.50
C GLU A 463 14.13 -11.86 -19.54
N LYS A 464 13.02 -11.28 -20.00
CA LYS A 464 12.21 -10.37 -19.20
C LYS A 464 11.35 -11.13 -18.19
N PRO A 465 11.09 -10.57 -17.00
CA PRO A 465 11.60 -9.29 -16.49
C PRO A 465 13.09 -9.36 -16.09
N TYR A 466 13.83 -8.28 -16.34
CA TYR A 466 15.26 -8.22 -16.01
C TYR A 466 15.51 -8.18 -14.49
N TYR A 467 16.77 -8.38 -14.07
CA TYR A 467 17.17 -8.27 -12.66
C TYR A 467 16.84 -6.89 -12.08
N ALA A 468 17.08 -5.83 -12.86
CA ALA A 468 16.79 -4.45 -12.56
C ALA A 468 15.90 -3.80 -13.62
N GLU A 469 14.87 -3.06 -13.17
CA GLU A 469 13.93 -2.37 -14.06
C GLU A 469 13.76 -0.91 -13.65
N ALA A 470 13.64 -0.03 -14.63
CA ALA A 470 13.42 1.40 -14.41
C ALA A 470 11.92 1.72 -14.40
N VAL A 471 11.45 2.34 -13.32
CA VAL A 471 10.06 2.76 -13.15
C VAL A 471 9.96 4.28 -13.17
N ILE A 472 9.59 4.79 -14.35
CA ILE A 472 9.58 6.19 -14.75
C ILE A 472 8.22 6.60 -15.34
N SER A 473 7.91 7.90 -15.41
CA SER A 473 6.53 8.37 -15.64
C SER A 473 6.01 8.11 -17.05
N GLU A 474 6.90 7.89 -18.01
CA GLU A 474 6.57 7.69 -19.42
C GLU A 474 5.85 6.35 -19.69
N ASN A 475 6.00 5.34 -18.82
CA ASN A 475 5.49 3.97 -19.05
C ASN A 475 4.41 3.53 -18.04
N SER A 476 3.26 4.20 -18.01
CA SER A 476 2.24 3.99 -16.97
C SER A 476 1.67 2.56 -16.89
N GLU A 477 1.41 1.89 -18.01
CA GLU A 477 0.89 0.51 -18.03
C GLU A 477 1.92 -0.51 -17.53
N LEU A 478 3.16 -0.44 -18.07
CA LEU A 478 4.26 -1.32 -17.65
C LEU A 478 4.54 -1.16 -16.14
N ASN A 479 4.44 0.05 -15.62
CA ASN A 479 4.70 0.35 -14.22
C ASN A 479 3.74 -0.35 -13.26
N GLU A 480 2.46 -0.55 -13.62
CA GLU A 480 1.53 -1.30 -12.76
C GLU A 480 1.97 -2.78 -12.65
N THR A 481 2.34 -3.39 -13.78
CA THR A 481 2.84 -4.77 -13.83
C THR A 481 4.17 -4.93 -13.08
N LEU A 482 5.15 -4.05 -13.33
CA LEU A 482 6.44 -4.07 -12.63
C LEU A 482 6.28 -3.90 -11.12
N LYS A 483 5.36 -3.05 -10.67
CA LYS A 483 5.04 -2.91 -9.24
C LYS A 483 4.45 -4.20 -8.67
N ALA A 484 3.53 -4.85 -9.39
CA ALA A 484 2.92 -6.10 -8.96
C ALA A 484 3.96 -7.24 -8.84
N TRP A 485 4.89 -7.33 -9.79
CA TRP A 485 5.99 -8.28 -9.74
C TRP A 485 7.00 -7.95 -8.63
N PHE A 486 7.38 -6.67 -8.50
CA PHE A 486 8.35 -6.25 -7.49
C PHE A 486 7.86 -6.51 -6.05
N LYS A 487 6.54 -6.41 -5.81
CA LYS A 487 5.91 -6.76 -4.52
C LYS A 487 6.13 -8.22 -4.10
N LYS A 488 6.32 -9.13 -5.06
CA LYS A 488 6.52 -10.55 -4.77
C LYS A 488 7.98 -10.79 -4.37
N PRO A 489 8.26 -11.39 -3.21
CA PRO A 489 9.63 -11.49 -2.67
C PRO A 489 10.63 -12.20 -3.59
N TYR A 490 10.19 -13.27 -4.25
CA TYR A 490 11.05 -14.17 -5.04
C TYR A 490 10.82 -14.05 -6.56
N GLN A 491 10.31 -12.91 -7.02
CA GLN A 491 10.05 -12.66 -8.44
C GLN A 491 10.87 -11.47 -8.94
N LYS A 492 11.52 -11.58 -10.10
CA LYS A 492 12.15 -10.43 -10.79
C LYS A 492 11.09 -9.35 -11.12
N PRO A 493 11.43 -8.04 -11.07
CA PRO A 493 12.76 -7.49 -10.80
C PRO A 493 13.13 -7.52 -9.31
N TYR A 494 14.43 -7.59 -9.01
CA TYR A 494 14.97 -7.50 -7.64
C TYR A 494 15.46 -6.08 -7.30
N VAL A 495 15.88 -5.32 -8.31
CA VAL A 495 16.23 -3.91 -8.15
C VAL A 495 15.27 -3.05 -8.97
N VAL A 496 14.75 -1.98 -8.37
CA VAL A 496 13.98 -0.99 -9.12
C VAL A 496 14.64 0.36 -9.01
N THR A 497 14.84 1.01 -10.14
CA THR A 497 15.33 2.39 -10.21
C THR A 497 14.14 3.35 -10.41
N SER A 498 14.09 4.44 -9.65
CA SER A 498 13.01 5.43 -9.78
C SER A 498 13.47 6.82 -9.37
N VAL A 499 12.85 7.85 -9.94
CA VAL A 499 13.02 9.23 -9.48
C VAL A 499 12.05 9.48 -8.31
N ASP A 500 10.74 9.42 -8.59
CA ASP A 500 9.69 9.77 -7.63
C ASP A 500 8.49 8.82 -7.60
N ILE A 501 8.42 7.83 -8.50
CA ILE A 501 7.22 6.98 -8.58
C ILE A 501 7.14 6.02 -7.38
N PHE A 502 8.29 5.64 -6.84
CA PHE A 502 8.39 4.86 -5.61
C PHE A 502 8.54 5.71 -4.34
N SER A 503 8.67 7.04 -4.45
CA SER A 503 8.67 7.90 -3.26
C SER A 503 7.28 7.94 -2.61
N THR A 504 6.19 7.75 -3.39
CA THR A 504 4.80 7.70 -2.90
C THR A 504 3.97 6.52 -3.41
N GLY A 505 3.20 5.87 -2.52
CA GLY A 505 2.06 5.03 -2.92
C GLY A 505 2.32 3.58 -3.33
N VAL A 506 3.52 3.02 -3.06
CA VAL A 506 3.77 1.58 -3.25
C VAL A 506 4.08 0.92 -1.91
N ASP A 507 3.36 -0.17 -1.61
CA ASP A 507 3.52 -0.98 -0.40
C ASP A 507 4.28 -2.28 -0.73
N ILE A 508 5.56 -2.34 -0.35
CA ILE A 508 6.45 -3.49 -0.58
C ILE A 508 7.18 -3.82 0.73
N PRO A 509 6.62 -4.73 1.54
CA PRO A 509 7.20 -5.10 2.83
C PRO A 509 8.60 -5.72 2.74
N CYS A 510 8.92 -6.40 1.63
CA CYS A 510 10.14 -7.20 1.47
C CYS A 510 11.40 -6.39 1.07
N VAL A 511 11.34 -5.06 0.98
CA VAL A 511 12.49 -4.20 0.59
C VAL A 511 13.59 -4.21 1.66
N ARG A 512 14.75 -4.80 1.37
CA ARG A 512 15.88 -4.87 2.33
C ARG A 512 16.87 -3.72 2.21
N HIS A 513 16.89 -3.04 1.07
CA HIS A 513 17.83 -1.97 0.79
C HIS A 513 17.14 -0.77 0.15
N ILE A 514 17.41 0.40 0.69
CA ILE A 514 17.11 1.69 0.05
C ILE A 514 18.45 2.29 -0.39
N ALA A 515 18.56 2.73 -1.63
CA ALA A 515 19.79 3.28 -2.17
C ALA A 515 19.57 4.69 -2.74
N PHE A 516 20.48 5.60 -2.45
CA PHE A 516 20.43 6.99 -2.92
C PHE A 516 21.56 7.27 -3.90
N ALA A 517 21.20 7.53 -5.15
CA ALA A 517 22.08 8.06 -6.19
C ALA A 517 21.66 9.48 -6.62
N SER A 518 20.85 10.15 -5.80
CA SER A 518 20.32 11.50 -6.05
C SER A 518 20.31 12.31 -4.77
N LEU A 519 20.67 13.59 -4.87
CA LEU A 519 20.53 14.56 -3.79
C LEU A 519 19.12 15.15 -3.83
N THR A 520 18.42 15.10 -2.71
CA THR A 520 17.19 15.89 -2.49
C THR A 520 17.43 16.93 -1.42
N ASN A 521 16.84 18.12 -1.61
CA ASN A 521 16.82 19.17 -0.60
C ASN A 521 15.60 19.07 0.33
N SER A 522 14.60 18.25 -0.04
CA SER A 522 13.35 18.13 0.71
C SER A 522 13.44 17.05 1.79
N VAL A 523 13.35 17.46 3.05
CA VAL A 523 13.29 16.54 4.20
C VAL A 523 12.06 15.63 4.12
N GLY A 524 10.92 16.17 3.66
CA GLY A 524 9.69 15.40 3.52
C GLY A 524 9.83 14.25 2.51
N GLN A 525 10.46 14.52 1.36
CA GLN A 525 10.74 13.50 0.34
C GLN A 525 11.72 12.44 0.87
N TYR A 526 12.76 12.86 1.59
CA TYR A 526 13.72 11.96 2.23
C TYR A 526 13.04 10.98 3.22
N ILE A 527 12.22 11.49 4.15
CA ILE A 527 11.51 10.65 5.12
C ILE A 527 10.53 9.69 4.41
N GLN A 528 9.87 10.13 3.34
CA GLN A 528 9.00 9.27 2.54
C GLN A 528 9.80 8.13 1.85
N MET A 529 10.99 8.42 1.32
CA MET A 529 11.88 7.44 0.70
C MET A 529 12.38 6.41 1.71
N ILE A 530 12.91 6.85 2.85
CA ILE A 530 13.33 5.97 3.96
C ILE A 530 12.15 5.14 4.47
N GLY A 531 10.98 5.75 4.61
CA GLY A 531 9.75 5.11 5.07
C GLY A 531 9.34 3.89 4.23
N ARG A 532 9.79 3.76 2.98
CA ARG A 532 9.55 2.57 2.13
C ARG A 532 10.23 1.32 2.67
N GLY A 533 11.39 1.45 3.30
CA GLY A 533 12.13 0.33 3.89
C GLY A 533 11.66 -0.05 5.30
N THR A 534 10.94 0.82 6.00
CA THR A 534 10.59 0.67 7.42
C THR A 534 9.53 -0.40 7.73
N ARG A 535 8.96 -1.07 6.73
CA ARG A 535 7.95 -2.12 6.98
C ARG A 535 8.63 -3.40 7.46
N LEU A 536 8.13 -4.01 8.53
CA LEU A 536 8.56 -5.34 8.93
C LEU A 536 7.94 -6.38 7.98
N ASP A 537 8.71 -7.41 7.63
CA ASP A 537 8.19 -8.55 6.89
C ASP A 537 8.75 -9.86 7.42
N PRO A 538 8.24 -10.34 8.57
CA PRO A 538 8.67 -11.60 9.15
C PRO A 538 8.25 -12.82 8.34
N LYS A 539 7.51 -12.70 7.22
CA LYS A 539 7.23 -13.83 6.32
C LYS A 539 8.40 -14.11 5.39
N THR A 540 9.11 -13.07 4.98
CA THR A 540 10.36 -13.18 4.21
C THR A 540 11.59 -13.15 5.11
N GLY A 541 11.40 -12.93 6.41
CA GLY A 541 12.43 -12.87 7.45
C GLY A 541 13.17 -11.54 7.50
N LYS A 542 12.50 -10.47 7.07
CA LYS A 542 13.01 -9.09 7.19
C LYS A 542 12.63 -8.49 8.54
N PHE A 543 13.65 -8.14 9.31
CA PHE A 543 13.56 -7.45 10.60
C PHE A 543 14.29 -6.10 10.62
N SER A 544 15.24 -5.87 9.71
CA SER A 544 15.92 -4.59 9.51
C SER A 544 16.17 -4.34 8.02
N PHE A 545 16.53 -3.10 7.67
CA PHE A 545 16.95 -2.74 6.32
C PHE A 545 18.17 -1.83 6.35
N LYS A 546 18.91 -1.77 5.24
CA LYS A 546 20.09 -0.93 5.09
C LYS A 546 19.80 0.22 4.12
N VAL A 547 20.45 1.35 4.36
CA VAL A 547 20.38 2.51 3.47
C VAL A 547 21.77 2.70 2.85
N LEU A 548 21.88 2.52 1.54
CA LEU A 548 23.12 2.69 0.77
C LEU A 548 23.16 4.12 0.24
N ASP A 549 24.09 4.92 0.75
CA ASP A 549 24.18 6.33 0.40
C ASP A 549 25.43 6.60 -0.45
N PHE A 550 25.21 6.82 -1.76
CA PHE A 550 26.27 7.07 -2.74
C PHE A 550 26.57 8.56 -2.95
N VAL A 551 25.83 9.45 -2.29
CA VAL A 551 25.85 10.91 -2.51
C VAL A 551 26.02 11.72 -1.22
N GLY A 552 26.02 11.07 -0.05
CA GLY A 552 26.14 11.73 1.26
C GLY A 552 24.83 12.40 1.73
N LEU A 553 23.68 11.94 1.25
CA LEU A 553 22.37 12.49 1.57
C LEU A 553 21.99 12.30 3.05
N CYS A 554 22.25 11.12 3.63
CA CYS A 554 21.90 10.82 5.01
C CYS A 554 22.66 11.73 5.99
N LYS A 555 23.95 11.95 5.72
CA LYS A 555 24.78 12.89 6.50
C LYS A 555 24.25 14.32 6.42
N ARG A 556 23.83 14.77 5.23
CA ARG A 556 23.22 16.10 5.03
C ARG A 556 21.88 16.26 5.76
N MET A 557 21.13 15.17 5.87
CA MET A 557 19.85 15.12 6.60
C MET A 557 20.04 14.84 8.10
N GLU A 558 21.29 14.78 8.59
CA GLU A 558 21.64 14.48 9.98
C GLU A 558 21.05 13.12 10.46
N ASP A 559 20.91 12.16 9.55
CA ASP A 559 20.40 10.81 9.82
C ASP A 559 21.54 9.81 9.98
N ASN A 560 21.72 9.29 11.19
CA ASN A 560 22.70 8.27 11.56
C ASN A 560 22.09 6.87 11.70
N GLY A 561 20.84 6.68 11.30
CA GLY A 561 20.06 5.46 11.49
C GLY A 561 19.20 5.50 12.74
N LYS A 562 18.20 4.61 12.78
CA LYS A 562 17.24 4.54 13.88
C LYS A 562 17.02 3.11 14.35
N GLY A 563 17.05 2.94 15.67
CA GLY A 563 16.84 1.69 16.38
C GLY A 563 18.03 0.72 16.32
N THR A 564 17.89 -0.40 17.02
CA THR A 564 18.90 -1.46 17.06
C THR A 564 18.65 -2.47 15.93
N LEU A 565 19.63 -2.67 15.05
CA LEU A 565 19.49 -3.63 13.94
C LEU A 565 19.24 -5.05 14.46
N LYS A 566 18.26 -5.71 13.84
CA LYS A 566 17.99 -7.13 14.02
C LYS A 566 18.44 -7.87 12.77
N GLU A 567 19.08 -9.02 12.93
CA GLU A 567 19.49 -9.83 11.79
C GLU A 567 18.28 -10.30 10.98
N ASN A 568 18.37 -10.18 9.66
CA ASN A 568 17.39 -10.72 8.75
C ASN A 568 17.59 -12.23 8.67
N LYS A 569 16.54 -13.00 8.99
CA LYS A 569 16.57 -14.46 8.90
C LYS A 569 16.14 -14.88 7.49
N LYS A 570 16.73 -15.93 6.92
CA LYS A 570 16.14 -16.56 5.73
C LYS A 570 15.07 -17.53 6.23
N ILE A 571 13.82 -17.31 5.84
CA ILE A 571 12.73 -18.24 6.15
C ILE A 571 12.65 -19.22 5.01
N THR A 572 13.31 -20.36 5.17
CA THR A 572 13.01 -21.56 4.41
C THR A 572 11.69 -22.09 4.96
N LYS A 573 10.63 -22.12 4.14
CA LYS A 573 9.44 -22.88 4.51
C LYS A 573 9.84 -24.35 4.48
N GLY A 574 10.19 -24.91 5.65
CA GLY A 574 10.18 -26.35 5.83
C GLY A 574 8.75 -26.84 5.59
N ILE A 575 8.59 -27.74 4.64
CA ILE A 575 7.34 -28.47 4.46
C ILE A 575 7.19 -29.35 5.71
N GLN A 576 6.34 -28.94 6.63
CA GLN A 576 6.02 -29.71 7.82
C GLN A 576 4.88 -30.66 7.43
N MET A 577 5.22 -31.92 7.12
CA MET A 577 4.22 -32.96 6.90
C MET A 577 3.50 -33.27 8.23
N PRO A 578 2.16 -33.27 8.29
CA PRO A 578 1.42 -33.70 9.47
C PRO A 578 1.44 -35.23 9.56
N GLY A 579 2.20 -35.79 10.50
CA GLY A 579 2.08 -37.22 10.85
C GLY A 579 3.32 -38.01 11.28
N ALA A 580 4.50 -37.40 11.43
CA ALA A 580 5.68 -38.15 11.89
C ALA A 580 5.79 -38.15 13.42
N VAL A 581 5.80 -39.35 14.00
CA VAL A 581 6.00 -39.63 15.43
C VAL A 581 7.34 -39.07 15.89
N VAL A 582 7.33 -38.29 16.98
CA VAL A 582 8.53 -37.78 17.63
C VAL A 582 9.26 -38.94 18.31
N VAL A 583 10.37 -39.39 17.74
CA VAL A 583 11.37 -40.16 18.47
C VAL A 583 12.51 -39.21 18.79
N SER A 584 12.63 -38.89 20.08
CA SER A 584 13.71 -38.09 20.65
C SER A 584 15.03 -38.86 20.59
N VAL A 585 15.98 -38.41 19.76
CA VAL A 585 17.39 -38.80 19.90
C VAL A 585 18.30 -37.57 19.76
N VAL A 586 18.97 -37.30 20.87
CA VAL A 586 20.18 -36.51 21.13
C VAL A 586 21.02 -36.14 19.89
N SER A 587 21.26 -34.84 19.65
CA SER A 587 22.39 -34.34 18.83
C SER A 587 23.72 -34.73 19.50
N PRO A 588 24.78 -35.16 18.79
CA PRO A 588 25.50 -34.25 17.87
C PRO A 588 26.21 -34.89 16.64
N LEU A 589 26.77 -34.01 15.81
CA LEU A 589 27.64 -34.18 14.63
C LEU A 589 26.97 -34.33 13.24
N GLY A 590 26.73 -33.16 12.63
CA GLY A 590 26.94 -32.94 11.19
C GLY A 590 25.96 -33.63 10.24
N ASP A 591 24.70 -33.21 10.26
CA ASP A 591 23.70 -33.69 9.31
C ASP A 591 23.67 -32.85 8.02
N TYR A 592 23.81 -33.53 6.88
CA TYR A 592 23.84 -32.97 5.52
C TYR A 592 22.43 -32.92 4.90
N PHE A 593 22.01 -31.75 4.41
CA PHE A 593 20.75 -31.57 3.65
C PHE A 593 20.91 -30.58 2.49
N LEU A 594 20.18 -30.82 1.40
CA LEU A 594 20.17 -30.02 0.17
C LEU A 594 18.87 -29.20 0.08
N ILE A 595 18.92 -28.04 -0.58
CA ILE A 595 17.79 -27.10 -0.76
C ILE A 595 17.60 -26.83 -2.25
N ASP A 596 16.37 -26.91 -2.75
CA ASP A 596 16.04 -26.65 -4.16
C ASP A 596 16.34 -25.21 -4.61
N ASN A 597 16.88 -25.11 -5.83
CA ASN A 597 17.24 -23.86 -6.51
C ASN A 597 16.02 -23.22 -7.21
N ILE A 598 15.93 -21.88 -7.17
CA ILE A 598 14.80 -21.06 -7.66
C ILE A 598 14.96 -20.76 -9.19
N ASP A 599 15.29 -21.80 -9.98
CA ASP A 599 15.34 -21.93 -11.46
C ASP A 599 16.57 -21.36 -12.23
N PRO A 600 17.04 -21.97 -13.36
CA PRO A 600 16.25 -22.48 -14.51
C PRO A 600 16.28 -24.02 -14.68
N GLU A 601 15.32 -24.55 -15.44
CA GLU A 601 14.93 -25.96 -15.67
C GLU A 601 16.07 -27.01 -15.86
N ASN A 602 17.33 -26.61 -16.04
CA ASN A 602 18.45 -27.49 -16.42
C ASN A 602 19.68 -27.46 -15.47
N MET A 603 19.60 -26.87 -14.27
CA MET A 603 20.74 -26.76 -13.34
C MET A 603 20.46 -27.34 -11.94
N ILE A 604 21.50 -27.91 -11.30
CA ILE A 604 21.52 -28.47 -9.94
C ILE A 604 22.55 -27.71 -9.09
N GLN A 605 22.17 -27.26 -7.88
CA GLN A 605 23.03 -26.51 -6.96
C GLN A 605 23.54 -27.42 -5.84
N ARG A 606 24.87 -27.52 -5.68
CA ARG A 606 25.52 -28.30 -4.62
C ARG A 606 25.94 -27.37 -3.47
N VAL A 607 25.66 -27.75 -2.23
CA VAL A 607 25.98 -26.96 -1.03
C VAL A 607 26.66 -27.81 0.06
N GLU A 608 27.45 -27.17 0.92
CA GLU A 608 28.18 -27.74 2.05
C GLU A 608 27.84 -26.93 3.31
N ILE A 609 27.45 -27.58 4.41
CA ILE A 609 27.03 -26.89 5.65
C ILE A 609 28.01 -27.21 6.78
N HIS A 610 28.52 -26.18 7.45
CA HIS A 610 29.29 -26.31 8.69
C HIS A 610 28.57 -25.57 9.81
N GLY A 611 27.95 -26.30 10.75
CA GLY A 611 27.18 -25.71 11.84
C GLY A 611 26.01 -24.88 11.30
N ASP A 612 25.94 -23.60 11.66
CA ASP A 612 24.89 -22.67 11.19
C ASP A 612 25.22 -21.99 9.84
N SER A 613 26.32 -22.38 9.18
CA SER A 613 26.79 -21.76 7.93
C SER A 613 26.61 -22.66 6.72
N ILE A 614 25.89 -22.19 5.70
CA ILE A 614 25.71 -22.86 4.40
C ILE A 614 26.67 -22.25 3.38
N LYS A 615 27.50 -23.07 2.75
CA LYS A 615 28.47 -22.69 1.71
C LYS A 615 28.08 -23.33 0.39
N ILE A 616 27.79 -22.53 -0.63
CA ILE A 616 27.49 -23.03 -1.97
C ILE A 616 28.80 -23.51 -2.62
N LYS A 617 28.82 -24.76 -3.09
CA LYS A 617 29.97 -25.34 -3.79
C LYS A 617 29.98 -24.91 -5.24
N ASP A 618 28.93 -25.23 -5.99
CA ASP A 618 28.76 -24.88 -7.40
C ASP A 618 27.34 -25.17 -7.92
N ASN A 619 27.05 -24.70 -9.14
CA ASN A 619 25.85 -25.03 -9.90
C ASN A 619 26.29 -25.79 -11.16
N ILE A 620 25.80 -27.02 -11.34
CA ILE A 620 26.15 -27.88 -12.49
C ILE A 620 24.92 -28.17 -13.36
N PRO A 621 25.07 -28.33 -14.68
CA PRO A 621 23.99 -28.81 -15.54
C PRO A 621 23.48 -30.20 -15.14
N ILE A 622 22.20 -30.51 -15.41
CA ILE A 622 21.59 -31.83 -15.12
C ILE A 622 22.38 -32.97 -15.77
N GLU A 623 22.86 -32.77 -17.00
CA GLU A 623 23.65 -33.76 -17.74
C GLU A 623 24.98 -34.07 -17.03
N GLU A 624 25.64 -33.04 -16.50
CA GLU A 624 26.90 -33.20 -15.78
C GLU A 624 26.69 -33.86 -14.42
N ALA A 625 25.59 -33.53 -13.72
CA ALA A 625 25.20 -34.20 -12.49
C ALA A 625 24.91 -35.69 -12.71
N ARG A 626 24.26 -36.04 -13.83
CA ARG A 626 24.00 -37.42 -14.24
C ARG A 626 25.30 -38.18 -14.49
N ARG A 627 26.25 -37.56 -15.19
CA ARG A 627 27.57 -38.14 -15.42
C ARG A 627 28.29 -38.43 -14.10
N ILE A 628 28.32 -37.47 -13.18
CA ILE A 628 28.98 -37.63 -11.86
C ILE A 628 28.35 -38.79 -11.07
N PHE A 629 27.02 -38.87 -11.05
CA PHE A 629 26.30 -39.96 -10.37
C PHE A 629 26.64 -41.33 -10.98
N GLU A 630 26.58 -41.46 -12.30
CA GLU A 630 26.84 -42.73 -12.99
C GLU A 630 28.32 -43.14 -12.94
N GLU A 631 29.24 -42.19 -13.03
CA GLU A 631 30.68 -42.44 -12.90
C GLU A 631 31.05 -42.86 -11.48
N GLU A 632 30.51 -42.21 -10.45
CA GLU A 632 30.77 -42.64 -9.08
C GLU A 632 30.09 -43.94 -8.71
N LEU A 633 28.90 -44.20 -9.26
CA LEU A 633 28.30 -45.51 -9.12
C LEU A 633 29.19 -46.59 -9.76
N LYS A 634 29.85 -46.34 -10.89
CA LYS A 634 30.77 -47.32 -11.50
C LYS A 634 32.08 -47.47 -10.72
N ASN A 635 32.63 -46.37 -10.21
CA ASN A 635 33.98 -46.32 -9.61
C ASN A 635 34.01 -46.51 -8.09
N SER A 636 32.88 -46.40 -7.40
CA SER A 636 32.82 -46.53 -5.94
C SER A 636 33.33 -47.90 -5.48
N LYS A 637 34.38 -47.86 -4.64
CA LYS A 637 35.00 -49.01 -3.96
C LYS A 637 34.51 -49.17 -2.52
N GLU A 638 33.47 -48.45 -2.12
CA GLU A 638 32.92 -48.59 -0.78
C GLU A 638 32.32 -49.99 -0.59
N PRO A 639 32.70 -50.72 0.48
CA PRO A 639 32.32 -52.12 0.67
C PRO A 639 30.79 -52.31 0.78
N GLU A 640 30.07 -51.32 1.32
CA GLU A 640 28.61 -51.35 1.47
C GLU A 640 27.92 -51.28 0.09
N ILE A 641 28.29 -50.32 -0.76
CA ILE A 641 27.75 -50.16 -2.11
C ILE A 641 28.17 -51.31 -3.03
N ALA A 642 29.38 -51.86 -2.86
CA ALA A 642 29.82 -53.05 -3.59
C ALA A 642 28.95 -54.28 -3.28
N THR A 643 28.55 -54.45 -2.02
CA THR A 643 27.66 -55.54 -1.58
C THR A 643 26.26 -55.35 -2.16
N ILE A 644 25.72 -54.13 -2.12
CA ILE A 644 24.40 -53.80 -2.69
C ILE A 644 24.38 -54.01 -4.21
N LYS A 645 25.44 -53.64 -4.94
CA LYS A 645 25.57 -53.91 -6.38
C LYS A 645 25.53 -55.40 -6.71
N GLN A 646 26.17 -56.24 -5.88
CA GLN A 646 26.18 -57.69 -6.10
C GLN A 646 24.80 -58.32 -5.86
N LYS A 647 24.09 -57.89 -4.82
CA LYS A 647 22.72 -58.34 -4.56
C LYS A 647 21.71 -57.83 -5.60
N ALA A 648 21.89 -56.60 -6.09
CA ALA A 648 21.03 -56.01 -7.12
C ALA A 648 21.02 -56.79 -8.44
N THR A 649 22.04 -57.62 -8.72
CA THR A 649 22.09 -58.49 -9.90
C THR A 649 21.31 -59.80 -9.77
N GLU A 650 20.77 -60.11 -8.59
CA GLU A 650 19.87 -61.25 -8.38
C GLU A 650 18.45 -60.93 -8.90
N GLU A 651 17.79 -61.87 -9.59
CA GLU A 651 16.42 -61.67 -10.09
C GLU A 651 15.44 -61.42 -8.92
N ASP A 652 14.59 -60.39 -9.06
CA ASP A 652 13.56 -59.97 -8.10
C ASP A 652 14.03 -59.50 -6.70
N TYR A 653 15.31 -59.13 -6.54
CA TYR A 653 15.80 -58.55 -5.28
C TYR A 653 15.21 -57.16 -4.98
N SER A 654 14.72 -56.98 -3.75
CA SER A 654 14.30 -55.68 -3.19
C SER A 654 15.16 -55.36 -1.96
N PRO A 655 15.68 -54.12 -1.84
CA PRO A 655 16.60 -53.76 -0.78
C PRO A 655 15.86 -53.64 0.56
N THR A 656 16.59 -53.89 1.65
CA THR A 656 16.11 -53.63 3.01
C THR A 656 16.17 -52.14 3.36
N ASP A 657 15.39 -51.69 4.35
CA ASP A 657 15.39 -50.29 4.80
C ASP A 657 16.79 -49.80 5.23
N GLU A 658 17.62 -50.71 5.78
CA GLU A 658 19.01 -50.42 6.14
C GLU A 658 19.90 -50.18 4.90
N GLU A 659 19.71 -50.96 3.83
CA GLU A 659 20.43 -50.78 2.57
C GLU A 659 19.99 -49.51 1.83
N ILE A 660 18.71 -49.13 1.93
CA ILE A 660 18.21 -47.85 1.41
C ILE A 660 18.84 -46.69 2.19
N ALA A 661 18.96 -46.79 3.51
CA ALA A 661 19.64 -45.79 4.33
C ALA A 661 21.13 -45.65 3.96
N GLN A 662 21.81 -46.76 3.68
CA GLN A 662 23.19 -46.76 3.19
C GLN A 662 23.32 -46.08 1.82
N LEU A 663 22.40 -46.35 0.89
CA LEU A 663 22.35 -45.68 -0.41
C LEU A 663 22.14 -44.17 -0.29
N LEU A 664 21.24 -43.75 0.60
CA LEU A 664 21.00 -42.34 0.92
C LEU A 664 22.24 -41.65 1.50
N LEU A 665 22.98 -42.35 2.36
CA LEU A 665 24.19 -41.82 2.98
C LEU A 665 25.35 -41.72 1.97
N TRP A 666 25.46 -42.69 1.07
CA TRP A 666 26.42 -42.66 -0.04
C TRP A 666 26.12 -41.56 -1.08
N LEU A 667 24.84 -41.32 -1.39
CA LEU A 667 24.40 -40.21 -2.24
C LEU A 667 24.81 -38.83 -1.69
N LYS A 668 24.89 -38.74 -0.36
CA LYS A 668 25.36 -37.55 0.36
C LYS A 668 26.88 -37.47 0.51
N SER A 669 27.63 -38.44 -0.01
CA SER A 669 29.09 -38.47 0.09
C SER A 669 29.75 -37.28 -0.63
N PRO A 670 31.01 -36.92 -0.26
CA PRO A 670 31.71 -35.75 -0.80
C PRO A 670 32.04 -35.80 -2.30
N ASN A 671 31.64 -36.86 -3.00
CA ASN A 671 31.91 -37.01 -4.42
C ASN A 671 30.65 -36.80 -5.28
N THR A 672 29.47 -37.19 -4.79
CA THR A 672 28.20 -37.13 -5.51
C THR A 672 27.37 -35.89 -5.17
N PHE A 673 27.15 -35.60 -3.88
CA PHE A 673 26.30 -34.49 -3.39
C PHE A 673 24.91 -34.43 -4.05
N LEU A 674 24.17 -35.53 -4.03
CA LEU A 674 22.81 -35.61 -4.58
C LEU A 674 21.84 -36.14 -3.52
N ASP A 675 20.54 -35.91 -3.74
CA ASP A 675 19.46 -36.57 -3.01
C ASP A 675 18.44 -37.19 -3.98
N GLU A 676 17.43 -37.84 -3.44
CA GLU A 676 16.35 -38.45 -4.22
C GLU A 676 15.62 -37.46 -5.13
N GLY A 677 15.35 -36.25 -4.64
CA GLY A 677 14.67 -35.20 -5.42
C GLY A 677 15.49 -34.78 -6.63
N HIS A 678 16.81 -34.70 -6.49
CA HIS A 678 17.71 -34.45 -7.61
C HIS A 678 17.70 -35.60 -8.61
N LEU A 679 17.70 -36.86 -8.17
CA LEU A 679 17.61 -38.01 -9.09
C LEU A 679 16.28 -38.03 -9.85
N GLN A 680 15.17 -37.75 -9.17
CA GLN A 680 13.85 -37.61 -9.78
C GLN A 680 13.81 -36.53 -10.85
N LYS A 681 14.45 -35.37 -10.58
CA LYS A 681 14.60 -34.28 -11.55
C LYS A 681 15.55 -34.66 -12.69
N MET A 682 16.66 -35.31 -12.39
CA MET A 682 17.68 -35.70 -13.37
C MET A 682 17.15 -36.68 -14.40
N TYR A 683 16.30 -37.62 -13.99
CA TYR A 683 15.74 -38.66 -14.86
C TYR A 683 14.30 -38.38 -15.30
N ASP A 684 13.77 -37.17 -15.01
CA ASP A 684 12.38 -36.77 -15.30
C ASP A 684 11.34 -37.81 -14.80
N TYR A 685 11.58 -38.39 -13.62
CA TYR A 685 10.73 -39.44 -13.04
C TYR A 685 10.38 -39.13 -11.57
N PRO A 686 9.37 -38.28 -11.32
CA PRO A 686 8.99 -37.84 -9.97
C PRO A 686 8.52 -38.95 -9.02
N GLN A 687 8.11 -40.10 -9.57
CA GLN A 687 7.63 -41.27 -8.82
C GLN A 687 8.72 -42.33 -8.62
N GLY A 688 9.93 -42.07 -9.11
CA GLY A 688 11.04 -43.01 -8.97
C GLY A 688 11.60 -43.00 -7.57
N SER A 689 11.87 -44.19 -7.05
CA SER A 689 12.65 -44.36 -5.84
C SER A 689 14.15 -44.31 -6.14
N ILE A 690 14.98 -44.01 -5.13
CA ILE A 690 16.45 -44.16 -5.23
C ILE A 690 16.85 -45.53 -5.82
N TRP A 691 16.13 -46.58 -5.43
CA TRP A 691 16.38 -47.93 -5.93
C TRP A 691 16.14 -48.06 -7.44
N ASP A 692 15.08 -47.43 -7.96
CA ASP A 692 14.80 -47.43 -9.41
C ASP A 692 15.89 -46.70 -10.18
N PHE A 693 16.39 -45.57 -9.67
CA PHE A 693 17.49 -44.83 -10.28
C PHE A 693 18.82 -45.59 -10.21
N PHE A 694 19.06 -46.30 -9.11
CA PHE A 694 20.22 -47.15 -8.92
C PHE A 694 20.24 -48.31 -9.91
N LEU A 695 19.12 -49.05 -10.03
CA LEU A 695 18.95 -50.11 -11.02
C LEU A 695 19.07 -49.59 -12.46
N HIS A 696 18.62 -48.36 -12.71
CA HIS A 696 18.76 -47.72 -14.01
C HIS A 696 20.20 -47.37 -14.36
N ALA A 697 20.94 -46.76 -13.44
CA ALA A 697 22.34 -46.43 -13.62
C ALA A 697 23.23 -47.69 -13.74
N MET A 698 22.81 -48.83 -13.16
CA MET A 698 23.44 -50.15 -13.36
C MET A 698 23.05 -50.83 -14.69
N GLY A 699 22.05 -50.31 -15.42
CA GLY A 699 21.56 -50.89 -16.66
C GLY A 699 20.64 -52.11 -16.51
N ILE A 700 20.15 -52.38 -15.29
CA ILE A 700 19.29 -53.54 -14.96
C ILE A 700 17.82 -53.22 -15.27
N LYS A 701 17.35 -52.02 -14.92
CA LYS A 701 15.95 -51.60 -15.11
C LYS A 701 15.88 -50.31 -15.92
N LYS A 702 14.97 -50.24 -16.91
CA LYS A 702 14.76 -49.00 -17.68
C LYS A 702 13.72 -48.12 -16.97
N ILE A 703 14.03 -46.83 -16.84
CA ILE A 703 13.04 -45.84 -16.41
C ILE A 703 12.03 -45.64 -17.55
N PRO A 704 10.72 -45.75 -17.28
CA PRO A 704 9.70 -45.61 -18.31
C PRO A 704 9.62 -44.18 -18.82
N THR A 705 9.48 -44.01 -20.13
CA THR A 705 9.34 -42.71 -20.78
C THR A 705 8.04 -42.00 -20.36
N PRO A 706 7.93 -40.66 -20.47
CA PRO A 706 6.67 -39.94 -20.24
C PRO A 706 5.44 -40.56 -20.95
N LYS A 707 5.64 -41.06 -22.17
CA LYS A 707 4.59 -41.73 -22.96
C LYS A 707 4.17 -43.07 -22.35
N GLU A 708 5.13 -43.93 -22.00
CA GLU A 708 4.86 -45.23 -21.37
C GLU A 708 4.21 -45.06 -19.98
N ARG A 709 4.56 -43.99 -19.25
CA ARG A 709 3.91 -43.63 -17.98
C ARG A 709 2.43 -43.31 -18.16
N ILE A 710 2.08 -42.49 -19.15
CA ILE A 710 0.69 -42.12 -19.43
C ILE A 710 -0.12 -43.35 -19.87
N GLU A 711 0.45 -44.24 -20.68
CA GLU A 711 -0.21 -45.47 -21.11
C GLU A 711 -0.50 -46.41 -19.92
N LYS A 712 0.50 -46.65 -19.07
CA LYS A 712 0.35 -47.50 -17.87
C LYS A 712 -0.62 -46.92 -16.84
N ASN A 713 -0.56 -45.61 -16.61
CA ASN A 713 -1.46 -44.94 -15.67
C ASN A 713 -2.89 -44.88 -16.22
N TYR A 714 -3.06 -44.74 -17.53
CA TYR A 714 -4.37 -44.83 -18.17
C TYR A 714 -5.00 -46.21 -17.98
N ASP A 715 -4.25 -47.28 -18.24
CA ASP A 715 -4.76 -48.65 -18.06
C ASP A 715 -5.13 -48.91 -16.59
N SER A 716 -4.30 -48.45 -15.65
CA SER A 716 -4.62 -48.53 -14.22
C SER A 716 -5.87 -47.71 -13.85
N TYR A 717 -6.03 -46.52 -14.42
CA TYR A 717 -7.15 -45.61 -14.16
C TYR A 717 -8.49 -46.16 -14.66
N ILE A 718 -8.53 -46.73 -15.88
CA ILE A 718 -9.76 -47.36 -16.41
C ILE A 718 -10.14 -48.64 -15.67
N HIS A 719 -9.19 -49.32 -15.02
CA HIS A 719 -9.45 -50.51 -14.20
C HIS A 719 -9.83 -50.17 -12.76
N THR A 720 -9.46 -48.98 -12.28
CA THR A 720 -9.77 -48.51 -10.91
C THR A 720 -11.18 -47.92 -10.81
N TYR A 721 -11.68 -47.32 -11.90
CA TYR A 721 -12.96 -46.63 -11.94
C TYR A 721 -13.92 -47.30 -12.93
N ASP A 722 -15.19 -47.49 -12.53
CA ASP A 722 -16.23 -48.08 -13.37
C ASP A 722 -16.75 -47.06 -14.41
N PHE A 723 -16.17 -47.10 -15.62
CA PHE A 723 -16.62 -46.31 -16.77
C PHE A 723 -17.42 -47.16 -17.77
N SER A 724 -18.41 -46.57 -18.45
CA SER A 724 -19.12 -47.24 -19.54
C SER A 724 -18.26 -47.34 -20.80
N ASP A 725 -18.58 -48.29 -21.69
CA ASP A 725 -17.85 -48.49 -22.96
C ASP A 725 -17.76 -47.19 -23.79
N GLU A 726 -18.81 -46.38 -23.78
CA GLU A 726 -18.82 -45.08 -24.46
C GLU A 726 -17.89 -44.05 -23.80
N GLN A 727 -17.79 -44.05 -22.48
CA GLN A 727 -16.90 -43.17 -21.73
C GLN A 727 -15.44 -43.56 -21.95
N ILE A 728 -15.13 -44.86 -21.94
CA ILE A 728 -13.78 -45.39 -22.19
C ILE A 728 -13.25 -44.97 -23.58
N VAL A 729 -14.11 -44.97 -24.60
CA VAL A 729 -13.72 -44.50 -25.95
C VAL A 729 -13.34 -43.02 -25.94
N VAL A 730 -14.06 -42.19 -25.18
CA VAL A 730 -13.72 -40.76 -25.04
C VAL A 730 -12.42 -40.57 -24.26
N LEU A 731 -12.26 -41.29 -23.14
CA LEU A 731 -11.04 -41.24 -22.31
C LEU A 731 -9.80 -41.68 -23.10
N ARG A 732 -9.92 -42.69 -23.96
CA ARG A 732 -8.84 -43.16 -24.83
C ARG A 732 -8.37 -42.07 -25.79
N LYS A 733 -9.31 -41.34 -26.41
CA LYS A 733 -8.97 -40.24 -27.32
C LYS A 733 -8.32 -39.06 -26.58
N ILE A 734 -8.75 -38.79 -25.35
CA ILE A 734 -8.14 -37.77 -24.48
C ILE A 734 -6.71 -38.17 -24.10
N LYS A 735 -6.49 -39.45 -23.77
CA LYS A 735 -5.14 -39.99 -23.55
C LYS A 735 -4.24 -39.75 -24.76
N ASP A 736 -4.72 -40.03 -25.97
CA ASP A 736 -3.93 -39.82 -27.20
C ASP A 736 -3.59 -38.34 -27.43
N ILE A 737 -4.48 -37.41 -27.05
CA ILE A 737 -4.21 -35.96 -27.04
C ILE A 737 -3.13 -35.62 -26.01
N PHE A 738 -3.18 -36.18 -24.80
CA PHE A 738 -2.14 -35.96 -23.79
C PHE A 738 -0.78 -36.47 -24.25
N VAL A 739 -0.72 -37.69 -24.79
CA VAL A 739 0.52 -38.27 -25.33
C VAL A 739 1.13 -37.42 -26.46
N SER A 740 0.29 -36.92 -27.37
CA SER A 740 0.74 -36.05 -28.48
C SER A 740 1.32 -34.72 -27.99
N ASN A 741 0.76 -34.17 -26.91
CA ASN A 741 1.14 -32.85 -26.40
C ASN A 741 2.32 -32.86 -25.43
N VAL A 742 2.58 -33.98 -24.76
CA VAL A 742 3.82 -34.19 -23.99
C VAL A 742 5.06 -34.04 -24.88
N ALA A 743 4.99 -34.50 -26.13
CA ALA A 743 6.06 -34.32 -27.11
C ALA A 743 6.26 -32.84 -27.53
N SER A 744 5.30 -31.96 -27.22
CA SER A 744 5.27 -30.54 -27.63
C SER A 744 5.51 -29.55 -26.48
N ASN A 745 5.78 -30.02 -25.25
CA ASN A 745 6.03 -29.18 -24.05
C ASN A 745 4.97 -28.09 -23.78
N LYS A 746 3.69 -28.42 -23.97
CA LYS A 746 2.56 -27.51 -23.70
C LYS A 746 1.69 -28.06 -22.58
N ASP A 747 1.47 -27.23 -21.56
CA ASP A 747 0.42 -27.46 -20.57
C ASP A 747 -0.94 -27.13 -21.21
N ILE A 748 -1.95 -27.96 -20.99
CA ILE A 748 -3.22 -27.88 -21.74
C ILE A 748 -4.37 -27.73 -20.78
N GLU A 749 -5.12 -26.63 -20.86
CA GLU A 749 -6.38 -26.45 -20.15
C GLU A 749 -7.57 -27.06 -20.93
N THR A 750 -8.70 -27.27 -20.25
CA THR A 750 -9.97 -27.69 -20.90
C THR A 750 -10.31 -26.81 -22.10
N LYS A 751 -10.12 -25.49 -21.94
CA LYS A 751 -10.36 -24.48 -22.97
C LYS A 751 -9.46 -24.64 -24.19
N ASP A 752 -8.26 -25.17 -24.04
CA ASP A 752 -7.32 -25.38 -25.15
C ASP A 752 -7.66 -26.63 -25.96
N ILE A 753 -8.24 -27.65 -25.31
CA ILE A 753 -8.73 -28.87 -25.97
C ILE A 753 -9.96 -28.54 -26.82
N PHE A 754 -10.95 -27.85 -26.24
CA PHE A 754 -12.20 -27.53 -26.93
C PHE A 754 -12.17 -26.22 -27.73
N GLY A 755 -11.12 -25.41 -27.58
CA GLY A 755 -10.84 -24.24 -28.41
C GLY A 755 -10.06 -24.58 -29.69
N ASN A 756 -9.54 -25.81 -29.80
CA ASN A 756 -8.83 -26.29 -30.99
C ASN A 756 -9.78 -27.08 -31.92
N PRO A 757 -10.06 -26.58 -33.15
CA PRO A 757 -10.97 -27.22 -34.10
C PRO A 757 -10.58 -28.65 -34.50
N ILE A 758 -9.30 -29.02 -34.35
CA ILE A 758 -8.79 -30.36 -34.68
C ILE A 758 -9.16 -31.35 -33.58
N TYR A 759 -8.98 -30.96 -32.31
CA TYR A 759 -9.32 -31.80 -31.17
C TYR A 759 -10.82 -31.97 -31.04
N GLU A 760 -11.60 -30.89 -31.23
CA GLU A 760 -13.07 -30.96 -31.22
C GLU A 760 -13.62 -31.93 -32.29
N ARG A 761 -13.01 -32.00 -33.48
CA ARG A 761 -13.36 -33.00 -34.50
C ARG A 761 -13.02 -34.43 -34.09
N LEU A 762 -11.97 -34.64 -33.30
CA LEU A 762 -11.51 -35.97 -32.88
C LEU A 762 -12.33 -36.54 -31.71
N ILE A 763 -12.64 -35.70 -30.70
CA ILE A 763 -13.32 -36.13 -29.47
C ILE A 763 -14.82 -35.85 -29.46
N GLY A 764 -15.27 -34.80 -30.18
CA GLY A 764 -16.64 -34.28 -30.15
C GLY A 764 -16.75 -32.93 -29.42
N SER A 765 -17.91 -32.28 -29.50
CA SER A 765 -18.16 -31.01 -28.82
C SER A 765 -18.24 -31.19 -27.30
N TYR A 766 -17.87 -30.14 -26.56
CA TYR A 766 -17.88 -30.12 -25.10
C TYR A 766 -19.25 -30.53 -24.52
N ASP A 767 -20.35 -29.97 -25.04
CA ASP A 767 -21.69 -30.26 -24.56
C ASP A 767 -22.11 -31.73 -24.76
N SER A 768 -21.66 -32.34 -25.86
CA SER A 768 -21.93 -33.76 -26.15
C SER A 768 -21.19 -34.67 -25.17
N ILE A 769 -19.92 -34.36 -24.89
CA ILE A 769 -19.09 -35.14 -23.97
C ILE A 769 -19.56 -34.93 -22.53
N ASN A 770 -19.80 -33.69 -22.11
CA ASN A 770 -20.22 -33.40 -20.75
C ASN A 770 -21.56 -34.09 -20.41
N LYS A 771 -22.46 -34.24 -21.40
CA LYS A 771 -23.69 -35.03 -21.26
C LYS A 771 -23.43 -36.53 -21.04
N LYS A 772 -22.40 -37.11 -21.67
CA LYS A 772 -22.01 -38.52 -21.47
C LYS A 772 -21.38 -38.80 -20.09
N PHE A 773 -20.88 -37.77 -19.44
CA PHE A 773 -20.32 -37.83 -18.07
C PHE A 773 -21.25 -37.17 -17.04
N GLU A 774 -22.55 -37.05 -17.33
CA GLU A 774 -23.57 -36.52 -16.41
C GLU A 774 -23.24 -35.14 -15.82
N GLY A 775 -22.58 -34.28 -16.60
CA GLY A 775 -22.17 -32.93 -16.16
C GLY A 775 -20.90 -32.89 -15.30
N LYS A 776 -20.21 -34.01 -15.11
CA LYS A 776 -19.00 -34.14 -14.27
C LYS A 776 -17.69 -34.26 -15.06
N PHE A 777 -17.71 -33.98 -16.36
CA PHE A 777 -16.55 -34.20 -17.23
C PHE A 777 -15.31 -33.40 -16.79
N ASP A 778 -15.48 -32.15 -16.35
CA ASP A 778 -14.37 -31.32 -15.86
C ASP A 778 -13.65 -31.94 -14.65
N ILE A 779 -14.40 -32.62 -13.78
CA ILE A 779 -13.87 -33.30 -12.60
C ILE A 779 -13.04 -34.51 -13.04
N VAL A 780 -13.58 -35.32 -13.95
CA VAL A 780 -12.90 -36.50 -14.50
C VAL A 780 -11.62 -36.09 -15.25
N LEU A 781 -11.65 -35.00 -16.01
CA LEU A 781 -10.46 -34.52 -16.71
C LEU A 781 -9.41 -33.97 -15.74
N SER A 782 -9.81 -33.27 -14.68
CA SER A 782 -8.89 -32.81 -13.64
C SER A 782 -8.23 -33.99 -12.91
N ASP A 783 -8.99 -35.03 -12.61
CA ASP A 783 -8.50 -36.24 -11.94
C ASP A 783 -7.54 -37.04 -12.84
N MET A 784 -7.87 -37.19 -14.13
CA MET A 784 -6.96 -37.76 -15.13
C MET A 784 -5.66 -36.95 -15.23
N LYS A 785 -5.71 -35.62 -15.22
CA LYS A 785 -4.49 -34.79 -15.28
C LYS A 785 -3.64 -34.97 -14.05
N GLN A 786 -4.24 -35.00 -12.87
CA GLN A 786 -3.51 -35.28 -11.63
C GLN A 786 -2.87 -36.66 -11.73
N THR A 787 -3.63 -37.69 -12.10
CA THR A 787 -3.14 -39.07 -12.19
C THR A 787 -2.05 -39.27 -13.26
N PHE A 788 -2.13 -38.57 -14.40
CA PHE A 788 -1.20 -38.76 -15.52
C PHE A 788 0.04 -37.86 -15.46
N PHE A 789 -0.08 -36.69 -14.84
CA PHE A 789 0.96 -35.65 -14.84
C PHE A 789 1.45 -35.24 -13.44
N TYR A 790 1.11 -35.98 -12.38
CA TYR A 790 1.42 -35.65 -10.99
C TYR A 790 2.82 -35.02 -10.81
N LYS A 791 2.88 -33.69 -10.74
CA LYS A 791 3.98 -32.94 -10.12
C LYS A 791 3.71 -33.02 -8.62
N GLY A 792 4.56 -33.76 -7.90
CA GLY A 792 4.36 -34.09 -6.49
C GLY A 792 3.87 -32.91 -5.66
N LEU A 793 2.66 -33.07 -5.09
CA LEU A 793 2.32 -32.46 -3.82
C LEU A 793 2.91 -33.35 -2.73
N SER A 794 4.03 -32.90 -2.15
CA SER A 794 4.46 -33.27 -0.80
C SER A 794 4.98 -32.01 -0.12
#